data_AF-A0A2V2EB23-F1
#
_entry.id   AF-A0A2V2EB23-F1
#
_cell.length_a   1.000
_cell.length_b   1.000
_cell.length_c   1.000
_cell.angle_alpha   90.00
_cell.angle_beta   90.00
_cell.angle_gamma   90.00
#
_symmetry.space_group_name_H-M   'P 1'
#
loop_
_entity.id
_entity.type
_entity.pdbx_description
1 polymer ?
#
loop_
_entity_poly.entity_id
_entity_poly.type
_entity_poly.pdbx_seq_one_letter_code
_entity_poly.pdbx_strand_id
1 'polypeptide(L)'
;MYKKFLGLLMIILMLFTLCCCVVVQQNETSVPLYNATQTSSSTITVTKDQTIFVRFNATAFFNGVNLSFDTNINANVVLKRWEGSLSLSREGEAIADSEIFFAGGQETMFSFPAVERGEYILCVNADRDYNLRCQRGAWNYSSIYVNALKSRNLHPYFSLNYMYSKDVLLSELTTDNDIYYYAEYDEVLPSENDAYVARDVYADTYACTDGLGRTLPLNSKTGDVKEDKFGGIFFWTWHSEKYAYSTTPGNNAEILEYINQNGMNVSDYPWASSGKILHYWDKPIWDYYKSTDEWVLVRQAQLLADAGVDVLFFDSTNNVELWKDEYFSLCRAFERAKAGGINVPKIAFMLPFGGSNAGDSLTKLYYDIYEPGAYNDLWFYWEGKPLVLCAQGFLDATKDENKPISDFFTFRACNGSYSGIPSNGMWNWLSKYPQMDGLNPDGKFEQLSVSVAQNCRYDSSSVACMSDMDGIQNRAYTVANGFSKNEERDMLYGLNFAEQWEYAIEKDPEFIFVTGWNEWHAINQSGKFVDQFSPLYSRDCEPSTGVLKDHYYYQLASYIRTFKGTRKARPATEAKTIDIYADVNQWDNVGPNFYAYADDVFDRDQSIYPSYFSNNTGRNDIVLAKVSHDRENLYFYVETANKLTPFTDNSWMNLYIDIGNSSENWEGFEYVINRSAVSESQTKLEKSSGGWNWSSICDVDYNVTDNVLQVVIPLAALGITADTYTVNFKWADNTECNGDIMDFYTYGDVAPEGRFMYNYIVK
;
A
#
# COMPACT_ATOMS: atom_id res chain seq x y z
N MET A 1 -19.29 48.60 -82.72
CA MET A 1 -19.59 48.52 -81.27
C MET A 1 -19.21 47.18 -80.64
N TYR A 2 -18.36 46.35 -81.28
CA TYR A 2 -17.89 45.04 -80.77
C TYR A 2 -16.41 45.03 -80.33
N LYS A 3 -15.67 46.14 -80.51
CA LYS A 3 -14.22 46.22 -80.19
C LYS A 3 -13.88 46.91 -78.85
N LYS A 4 -14.84 47.61 -78.21
CA LYS A 4 -14.66 48.17 -76.85
C LYS A 4 -15.09 47.21 -75.73
N PHE A 5 -15.84 46.15 -76.06
CA PHE A 5 -16.24 45.11 -75.10
C PHE A 5 -15.14 44.04 -74.89
N LEU A 6 -14.31 43.76 -75.91
CA LEU A 6 -13.18 42.82 -75.78
C LEU A 6 -12.05 43.37 -74.89
N GLY A 7 -11.80 44.68 -74.92
CA GLY A 7 -10.75 45.30 -74.09
C GLY A 7 -11.10 45.33 -72.59
N LEU A 8 -12.39 45.49 -72.25
CA LEU A 8 -12.85 45.45 -70.86
C LEU A 8 -12.86 44.01 -70.31
N LEU A 9 -13.19 43.02 -71.15
CA LEU A 9 -13.14 41.60 -70.78
C LEU A 9 -11.70 41.12 -70.54
N MET A 10 -10.71 41.63 -71.28
CA MET A 10 -9.29 41.27 -71.08
C MET A 10 -8.68 41.87 -69.81
N ILE A 11 -9.12 43.05 -69.38
CA ILE A 11 -8.68 43.66 -68.11
C ILE A 11 -9.34 42.96 -66.91
N ILE A 12 -10.60 42.56 -67.04
CA ILE A 12 -11.28 41.75 -66.01
C ILE A 12 -10.70 40.33 -65.95
N LEU A 13 -10.32 39.72 -67.09
CA LEU A 13 -9.61 38.43 -67.08
C LEU A 13 -8.23 38.57 -66.45
N MET A 14 -7.44 39.60 -66.77
CA MET A 14 -6.12 39.81 -66.14
C MET A 14 -6.21 40.13 -64.64
N LEU A 15 -7.26 40.82 -64.17
CA LEU A 15 -7.50 41.00 -62.74
C LEU A 15 -7.95 39.69 -62.05
N PHE A 16 -8.63 38.79 -62.75
CA PHE A 16 -8.95 37.45 -62.23
C PHE A 16 -7.79 36.45 -62.32
N THR A 17 -6.86 36.60 -63.28
CA THR A 17 -5.69 35.71 -63.41
C THR A 17 -4.44 36.22 -62.65
N LEU A 18 -4.42 37.46 -62.18
CA LEU A 18 -3.49 37.91 -61.12
C LEU A 18 -4.05 37.70 -59.70
N CYS A 19 -5.29 37.21 -59.55
CA CYS A 19 -5.83 36.74 -58.27
C CYS A 19 -5.81 35.21 -58.13
N CYS A 20 -5.05 34.50 -58.98
CA CYS A 20 -4.51 33.20 -58.64
C CYS A 20 -3.03 33.39 -58.30
N CYS A 21 -2.60 32.83 -57.16
CA CYS A 21 -1.27 32.95 -56.57
C CYS A 21 -1.02 34.18 -55.68
N VAL A 22 -2.01 34.57 -54.87
CA VAL A 22 -1.67 34.56 -53.44
C VAL A 22 -1.98 33.14 -53.01
N VAL A 23 -0.96 32.27 -53.02
CA VAL A 23 -0.90 31.27 -51.96
C VAL A 23 -0.92 32.14 -50.71
N VAL A 24 -2.12 32.38 -50.16
CA VAL A 24 -2.17 32.75 -48.75
C VAL A 24 -1.57 31.50 -48.16
N GLN A 25 -0.29 31.58 -47.79
CA GLN A 25 0.32 30.63 -46.88
C GLN A 25 -0.71 30.58 -45.76
N GLN A 26 -1.55 29.54 -45.77
CA GLN A 26 -2.43 29.24 -44.66
C GLN A 26 -1.40 29.06 -43.55
N ASN A 27 -1.28 30.06 -42.69
CA ASN A 27 -0.51 29.92 -41.48
C ASN A 27 -1.35 28.95 -40.64
N GLU A 28 -1.17 27.67 -40.91
CA GLU A 28 -1.65 26.60 -40.07
C GLU A 28 -0.75 26.61 -38.84
N THR A 29 -1.36 26.84 -37.68
CA THR A 29 -0.65 26.76 -36.41
C THR A 29 -0.98 25.40 -35.83
N SER A 30 0.04 24.57 -35.74
CA SER A 30 -0.03 23.28 -35.09
C SER A 30 0.17 23.47 -33.58
N VAL A 31 -0.86 23.13 -32.80
CA VAL A 31 -0.87 23.27 -31.34
C VAL A 31 -0.85 21.88 -30.72
N PRO A 32 0.16 21.53 -29.89
CA PRO A 32 0.26 20.20 -29.31
C PRO A 32 -0.92 19.91 -28.36
N LEU A 33 -1.41 18.67 -28.39
CA LEU A 33 -2.35 18.11 -27.42
C LEU A 33 -1.63 17.55 -26.19
N TYR A 34 -0.48 18.13 -25.86
CA TYR A 34 0.32 17.90 -24.65
C TYR A 34 1.09 19.19 -24.28
N ASN A 35 1.68 19.25 -23.09
CA ASN A 35 2.52 20.36 -22.66
C ASN A 35 3.94 20.25 -23.25
N ALA A 36 4.20 20.98 -24.34
CA ALA A 36 5.52 20.97 -25.01
C ALA A 36 6.72 21.41 -24.15
N THR A 37 6.50 21.98 -22.96
CA THR A 37 7.58 22.36 -22.04
C THR A 37 8.04 21.21 -21.12
N GLN A 38 7.26 20.13 -21.02
CA GLN A 38 7.57 18.96 -20.20
C GLN A 38 8.26 17.87 -21.04
N THR A 39 9.16 17.11 -20.41
CA THR A 39 10.00 16.09 -21.09
C THR A 39 9.65 14.65 -20.73
N SER A 40 8.75 14.41 -19.77
CA SER A 40 8.29 13.09 -19.35
C SER A 40 7.44 12.43 -20.45
N SER A 41 7.98 11.43 -21.15
CA SER A 41 7.21 10.60 -22.07
C SER A 41 6.91 9.23 -21.48
N SER A 42 5.73 8.72 -21.77
CA SER A 42 5.27 7.35 -21.54
C SER A 42 4.75 6.80 -22.87
N THR A 43 4.63 5.48 -22.98
CA THR A 43 3.99 4.83 -24.13
C THR A 43 2.89 3.94 -23.60
N ILE A 44 1.72 3.98 -24.22
CA ILE A 44 0.64 3.03 -23.94
C ILE A 44 0.55 2.04 -25.10
N THR A 45 0.47 0.76 -24.78
CA THR A 45 0.17 -0.30 -25.75
C THR A 45 -1.34 -0.41 -25.87
N VAL A 46 -1.86 -0.31 -27.10
CA VAL A 46 -3.28 -0.45 -27.40
C VAL A 46 -3.46 -1.65 -28.31
N THR A 47 -4.27 -2.61 -27.85
CA THR A 47 -4.55 -3.83 -28.63
C THR A 47 -5.54 -3.52 -29.75
N LYS A 48 -5.53 -4.32 -30.82
CA LYS A 48 -6.39 -4.15 -32.01
C LYS A 48 -7.89 -4.11 -31.70
N ASP A 49 -8.29 -4.71 -30.58
CA ASP A 49 -9.69 -4.81 -30.15
C ASP A 49 -10.09 -3.62 -29.26
N GLN A 50 -9.16 -2.69 -29.01
CA GLN A 50 -9.38 -1.47 -28.24
C GLN A 50 -9.56 -0.24 -29.13
N THR A 51 -10.45 0.66 -28.70
CA THR A 51 -10.63 1.99 -29.31
C THR A 51 -10.00 3.07 -28.45
N ILE A 52 -9.20 3.95 -29.06
CA ILE A 52 -8.74 5.18 -28.40
C ILE A 52 -9.71 6.32 -28.69
N PHE A 53 -10.06 7.07 -27.65
CA PHE A 53 -10.70 8.37 -27.77
C PHE A 53 -9.78 9.46 -27.23
N VAL A 54 -9.52 10.50 -28.03
CA VAL A 54 -8.79 11.70 -27.58
C VAL A 54 -9.77 12.86 -27.55
N ARG A 55 -10.01 13.41 -26.35
CA ARG A 55 -10.82 14.60 -26.14
C ARG A 55 -9.95 15.85 -26.12
N PHE A 56 -10.39 16.91 -26.79
CA PHE A 56 -9.72 18.22 -26.83
C PHE A 56 -10.75 19.35 -27.01
N ASN A 57 -10.37 20.57 -26.62
CA ASN A 57 -11.19 21.78 -26.78
C ASN A 57 -10.51 22.81 -27.70
N ALA A 58 -11.03 22.95 -28.91
CA ALA A 58 -10.53 23.86 -29.93
C ALA A 58 -11.07 25.28 -29.71
N THR A 59 -10.21 26.31 -29.73
CA THR A 59 -10.61 27.71 -29.49
C THR A 59 -10.98 28.49 -30.76
N ALA A 60 -10.60 27.97 -31.92
CA ALA A 60 -10.83 28.53 -33.24
C ALA A 60 -11.15 27.43 -34.26
N PHE A 61 -11.40 27.83 -35.51
CA PHE A 61 -11.61 26.86 -36.60
C PHE A 61 -10.35 26.03 -36.85
N PHE A 62 -10.50 24.73 -37.07
CA PHE A 62 -9.41 23.80 -37.37
C PHE A 62 -9.82 22.86 -38.51
N ASN A 63 -8.84 22.30 -39.22
CA ASN A 63 -9.04 21.48 -40.42
C ASN A 63 -8.22 20.19 -40.40
N GLY A 64 -7.52 19.90 -39.31
CA GLY A 64 -6.83 18.62 -39.18
C GLY A 64 -6.23 18.37 -37.80
N VAL A 65 -5.90 17.10 -37.58
CA VAL A 65 -5.13 16.62 -36.43
C VAL A 65 -3.93 15.87 -36.96
N ASN A 66 -2.73 16.18 -36.49
CA ASN A 66 -1.54 15.36 -36.75
C ASN A 66 -1.47 14.26 -35.69
N LEU A 67 -1.43 13.01 -36.15
CA LEU A 67 -1.29 11.84 -35.30
C LEU A 67 0.04 11.16 -35.61
N SER A 68 0.66 10.58 -34.59
CA SER A 68 1.88 9.77 -34.72
C SER A 68 1.76 8.55 -33.81
N PHE A 69 2.13 7.40 -34.35
CA PHE A 69 2.15 6.13 -33.64
C PHE A 69 3.54 5.53 -33.79
N ASP A 70 4.02 4.77 -32.81
CA ASP A 70 5.39 4.20 -32.89
C ASP A 70 5.45 2.98 -33.83
N THR A 71 4.29 2.45 -34.23
CA THR A 71 4.15 1.26 -35.09
C THR A 71 3.44 1.59 -36.40
N ASN A 72 3.77 0.85 -37.46
CA ASN A 72 3.02 0.93 -38.71
C ASN A 72 1.61 0.38 -38.52
N ILE A 73 0.57 1.18 -38.78
CA ILE A 73 -0.83 0.76 -38.65
C ILE A 73 -1.68 1.29 -39.81
N ASN A 74 -2.73 0.57 -40.16
CA ASN A 74 -3.89 1.17 -40.82
C ASN A 74 -4.92 1.46 -39.73
N ALA A 75 -5.38 2.71 -39.63
CA ALA A 75 -6.39 3.07 -38.66
C ALA A 75 -7.55 3.81 -39.30
N ASN A 76 -8.76 3.46 -38.89
CA ASN A 76 -9.94 4.28 -39.09
C ASN A 76 -9.95 5.38 -38.03
N VAL A 77 -9.98 6.64 -38.48
CA VAL A 77 -9.94 7.84 -37.64
C VAL A 77 -11.21 8.63 -37.85
N VAL A 78 -11.96 8.87 -36.77
CA VAL A 78 -13.26 9.54 -36.80
C VAL A 78 -13.28 10.74 -35.86
N LEU A 79 -13.71 11.90 -36.35
CA LEU A 79 -13.94 13.10 -35.54
C LEU A 79 -15.43 13.23 -35.22
N LYS A 80 -15.77 13.44 -33.94
CA LYS A 80 -17.14 13.71 -33.47
C LYS A 80 -17.17 14.87 -32.48
N ARG A 81 -18.35 15.48 -32.29
CA ARG A 81 -18.56 16.53 -31.29
C ARG A 81 -18.64 15.93 -29.89
N TRP A 82 -18.13 16.64 -28.89
CA TRP A 82 -18.32 16.27 -27.49
C TRP A 82 -19.70 16.71 -26.99
N GLU A 83 -20.47 15.76 -26.46
CA GLU A 83 -21.84 15.93 -25.98
C GLU A 83 -21.94 15.65 -24.46
N GLY A 84 -21.01 16.20 -23.68
CA GLY A 84 -21.04 16.19 -22.21
C GLY A 84 -20.64 14.87 -21.54
N SER A 85 -20.51 13.77 -22.28
CA SER A 85 -19.99 12.46 -21.82
C SER A 85 -19.42 11.67 -23.00
N LEU A 86 -18.53 10.73 -22.75
CA LEU A 86 -17.96 9.87 -23.78
C LEU A 86 -19.02 8.92 -24.36
N SER A 87 -19.90 8.41 -23.49
CA SER A 87 -21.00 7.52 -23.88
C SER A 87 -21.96 8.17 -24.88
N LEU A 88 -22.30 9.46 -24.70
CA LEU A 88 -23.13 10.20 -25.67
C LEU A 88 -22.32 10.58 -26.92
N SER A 89 -21.09 11.03 -26.74
CA SER A 89 -20.25 11.53 -27.84
C SER A 89 -19.90 10.43 -28.86
N ARG A 90 -19.67 9.18 -28.41
CA ARG A 90 -19.32 8.07 -29.30
C ARG A 90 -20.49 7.64 -30.20
N GLU A 91 -21.73 7.83 -29.76
CA GLU A 91 -22.94 7.53 -30.54
C GLU A 91 -23.33 8.71 -31.46
N GLY A 92 -22.66 9.86 -31.32
CA GLY A 92 -22.89 11.05 -32.13
C GLY A 92 -22.51 10.88 -33.61
N GLU A 93 -23.00 11.80 -34.45
CA GLU A 93 -22.70 11.82 -35.88
C GLU A 93 -21.22 12.10 -36.15
N ALA A 94 -20.65 11.38 -37.12
CA ALA A 94 -19.29 11.60 -37.59
C ALA A 94 -19.21 12.92 -38.39
N ILE A 95 -18.31 13.80 -37.99
CA ILE A 95 -17.99 15.04 -38.70
C ILE A 95 -17.00 14.76 -39.84
N ALA A 96 -16.04 13.87 -39.58
CA ALA A 96 -15.08 13.37 -40.54
C ALA A 96 -14.72 11.93 -40.19
N ASP A 97 -14.42 11.12 -41.21
CA ASP A 97 -14.11 9.71 -41.10
C ASP A 97 -13.21 9.30 -42.27
N SER A 98 -12.03 8.75 -41.98
CA SER A 98 -11.08 8.28 -42.99
C SER A 98 -10.28 7.07 -42.49
N GLU A 99 -9.98 6.14 -43.40
CA GLU A 99 -8.93 5.14 -43.19
C GLU A 99 -7.57 5.71 -43.63
N ILE A 100 -6.58 5.64 -42.74
CA ILE A 100 -5.25 6.23 -42.96
C ILE A 100 -4.18 5.21 -42.58
N PHE A 101 -3.16 5.08 -43.44
CA PHE A 101 -1.94 4.38 -43.10
C PHE A 101 -0.97 5.32 -42.38
N PHE A 102 -0.54 4.93 -41.19
CA PHE A 102 0.47 5.63 -40.40
C PHE A 102 1.78 4.85 -40.46
N ALA A 103 2.85 5.49 -40.92
CA ALA A 103 4.20 4.96 -40.78
C ALA A 103 4.72 5.23 -39.36
N GLY A 104 5.22 4.20 -38.69
CA GLY A 104 5.72 4.26 -37.33
C GLY A 104 6.78 5.36 -37.15
N GLY A 105 6.60 6.20 -36.14
CA GLY A 105 7.46 7.34 -35.82
C GLY A 105 7.29 8.56 -36.75
N GLN A 106 6.34 8.54 -37.69
CA GLN A 106 6.04 9.67 -38.57
C GLN A 106 4.68 10.31 -38.23
N GLU A 107 4.67 11.64 -38.15
CA GLU A 107 3.41 12.39 -38.07
C GLU A 107 2.66 12.32 -39.41
N THR A 108 1.40 11.92 -39.34
CA THR A 108 0.49 11.90 -40.49
C THR A 108 -0.77 12.71 -40.14
N MET A 109 -1.18 13.59 -41.05
CA MET A 109 -2.32 14.46 -40.84
C MET A 109 -3.63 13.79 -41.25
N PHE A 110 -4.57 13.70 -40.32
CA PHE A 110 -5.98 13.49 -40.62
C PHE A 110 -6.61 14.85 -40.96
N SER A 111 -6.92 15.07 -42.24
CA SER A 111 -7.48 16.34 -42.73
C SER A 111 -8.96 16.22 -43.07
N PHE A 112 -9.70 17.31 -42.86
CA PHE A 112 -11.13 17.41 -43.08
C PHE A 112 -11.55 18.86 -43.38
N PRO A 113 -12.78 19.09 -43.91
CA PRO A 113 -13.30 20.45 -44.05
C PRO A 113 -13.26 21.21 -42.72
N ALA A 114 -13.01 22.51 -42.78
CA ALA A 114 -12.92 23.36 -41.58
C ALA A 114 -14.12 23.18 -40.65
N VAL A 115 -13.86 22.86 -39.39
CA VAL A 115 -14.88 22.74 -38.34
C VAL A 115 -14.75 23.90 -37.37
N GLU A 116 -15.86 24.30 -36.75
CA GLU A 116 -15.89 25.41 -35.81
C GLU A 116 -15.17 25.10 -34.48
N ARG A 117 -14.89 26.13 -33.69
CA ARG A 117 -14.39 25.96 -32.32
C ARG A 117 -15.37 25.17 -31.45
N GLY A 118 -14.86 24.45 -30.46
CA GLY A 118 -15.67 23.63 -29.56
C GLY A 118 -14.91 22.41 -29.05
N GLU A 119 -15.62 21.56 -28.33
CA GLU A 119 -15.07 20.31 -27.82
C GLU A 119 -15.40 19.14 -28.72
N TYR A 120 -14.41 18.26 -28.89
CA TYR A 120 -14.44 17.16 -29.83
C TYR A 120 -13.82 15.92 -29.23
N ILE A 121 -14.20 14.77 -29.79
CA ILE A 121 -13.51 13.50 -29.59
C ILE A 121 -12.97 12.98 -30.93
N LEU A 122 -11.75 12.48 -30.89
CA LEU A 122 -11.12 11.76 -31.98
C LEU A 122 -11.12 10.27 -31.62
N CYS A 123 -11.79 9.46 -32.43
CA CYS A 123 -11.85 8.01 -32.28
C CYS A 123 -10.82 7.38 -33.21
N VAL A 124 -9.99 6.47 -32.70
CA VAL A 124 -8.98 5.75 -33.49
C VAL A 124 -9.17 4.25 -33.28
N ASN A 125 -9.39 3.52 -34.37
CA ASN A 125 -9.47 2.07 -34.41
C ASN A 125 -8.43 1.54 -35.39
N ALA A 126 -7.46 0.76 -34.92
CA ALA A 126 -6.37 0.24 -35.74
C ALA A 126 -6.58 -1.24 -36.14
N ASP A 127 -5.95 -1.66 -37.23
CA ASP A 127 -6.00 -3.03 -37.75
C ASP A 127 -5.10 -4.03 -36.98
N ARG A 128 -4.33 -3.55 -36.00
CA ARG A 128 -3.41 -4.33 -35.15
C ARG A 128 -3.05 -3.58 -33.87
N ASP A 129 -2.36 -4.27 -32.97
CA ASP A 129 -1.80 -3.68 -31.76
C ASP A 129 -0.77 -2.60 -32.10
N TYR A 130 -0.76 -1.53 -31.32
CA TYR A 130 0.09 -0.37 -31.56
C TYR A 130 0.48 0.35 -30.29
N ASN A 131 1.58 1.07 -30.38
CA ASN A 131 2.10 1.88 -29.29
C ASN A 131 1.78 3.35 -29.56
N LEU A 132 1.06 3.96 -28.62
CA LEU A 132 0.79 5.39 -28.63
C LEU A 132 1.71 6.09 -27.64
N ARG A 133 2.52 7.02 -28.15
CA ARG A 133 3.35 7.88 -27.31
C ARG A 133 2.49 8.93 -26.61
N CYS A 134 2.66 9.06 -25.30
CA CYS A 134 1.96 10.01 -24.45
C CYS A 134 2.92 10.78 -23.54
N GLN A 135 2.53 11.96 -23.09
CA GLN A 135 3.20 12.71 -22.04
C GLN A 135 2.45 12.53 -20.72
N ARG A 136 3.19 12.31 -19.64
CA ARG A 136 2.64 12.22 -18.29
C ARG A 136 2.74 13.56 -17.57
N GLY A 137 1.61 14.06 -17.06
CA GLY A 137 1.56 15.30 -16.27
C GLY A 137 0.14 15.81 -16.04
N ALA A 138 -0.02 16.71 -15.08
CA ALA A 138 -1.31 17.39 -14.87
C ALA A 138 -1.52 18.44 -15.97
N TRP A 139 -2.42 18.15 -16.93
CA TRP A 139 -2.74 19.08 -18.01
C TRP A 139 -4.23 18.98 -18.40
N ASN A 140 -4.95 20.11 -18.37
CA ASN A 140 -6.41 20.13 -18.45
C ASN A 140 -6.97 20.36 -19.87
N TYR A 141 -6.15 20.25 -20.91
CA TYR A 141 -6.50 20.65 -22.28
C TYR A 141 -6.75 19.48 -23.23
N SER A 142 -6.33 18.27 -22.86
CA SER A 142 -6.66 17.04 -23.55
C SER A 142 -6.87 15.89 -22.56
N SER A 143 -7.54 14.83 -23.00
CA SER A 143 -7.64 13.59 -22.23
C SER A 143 -7.71 12.40 -23.19
N ILE A 144 -7.14 11.28 -22.76
CA ILE A 144 -7.20 10.01 -23.50
C ILE A 144 -8.20 9.10 -22.79
N TYR A 145 -8.97 8.35 -23.56
CA TYR A 145 -9.76 7.23 -23.09
C TYR A 145 -9.39 5.99 -23.90
N VAL A 146 -9.28 4.84 -23.25
CA VAL A 146 -9.10 3.55 -23.91
C VAL A 146 -10.23 2.64 -23.46
N ASN A 147 -11.00 2.11 -24.42
CA ASN A 147 -12.22 1.33 -24.14
C ASN A 147 -13.19 2.00 -23.16
N ALA A 148 -13.36 3.31 -23.30
CA ALA A 148 -14.19 4.15 -22.44
C ALA A 148 -13.71 4.35 -20.99
N LEU A 149 -12.51 3.88 -20.67
CA LEU A 149 -11.83 4.18 -19.40
C LEU A 149 -10.94 5.41 -19.59
N LYS A 150 -11.02 6.38 -18.68
CA LYS A 150 -10.24 7.62 -18.78
C LYS A 150 -8.80 7.40 -18.30
N SER A 151 -7.83 7.87 -19.05
CA SER A 151 -6.45 7.93 -18.59
C SER A 151 -6.26 8.98 -17.49
N ARG A 152 -5.58 8.64 -16.38
CA ARG A 152 -5.07 9.66 -15.44
C ARG A 152 -3.82 10.33 -16.00
N ASN A 153 -3.84 11.65 -16.17
CA ASN A 153 -2.65 12.48 -16.45
C ASN A 153 -1.83 12.06 -17.69
N LEU A 154 -2.43 11.46 -18.73
CA LEU A 154 -1.76 11.20 -20.01
C LEU A 154 -2.34 12.03 -21.14
N HIS A 155 -1.44 12.51 -21.99
CA HIS A 155 -1.74 13.41 -23.10
C HIS A 155 -1.03 12.91 -24.36
N PRO A 156 -1.70 12.71 -25.49
CA PRO A 156 -1.06 12.10 -26.66
C PRO A 156 -0.10 13.10 -27.30
N TYR A 157 0.98 12.59 -27.90
CA TYR A 157 1.87 13.38 -28.76
C TYR A 157 1.22 13.68 -30.13
N PHE A 158 0.01 14.23 -30.10
CA PHE A 158 -0.74 14.70 -31.26
C PHE A 158 -0.74 16.23 -31.29
N SER A 159 -1.13 16.80 -32.41
CA SER A 159 -1.28 18.25 -32.54
C SER A 159 -2.48 18.64 -33.40
N LEU A 160 -3.13 19.75 -33.03
CA LEU A 160 -4.30 20.31 -33.69
C LEU A 160 -3.87 21.40 -34.67
N ASN A 161 -4.29 21.29 -35.93
CA ASN A 161 -3.98 22.29 -36.98
C ASN A 161 -5.12 23.32 -37.07
N TYR A 162 -4.88 24.50 -36.53
CA TYR A 162 -5.83 25.61 -36.62
C TYR A 162 -5.71 26.37 -37.93
N MET A 163 -6.85 26.85 -38.42
CA MET A 163 -6.91 27.71 -39.58
C MET A 163 -6.79 29.19 -39.19
N TYR A 164 -6.03 29.94 -39.97
CA TYR A 164 -6.05 31.41 -40.01
C TYR A 164 -5.64 32.15 -38.71
N SER A 165 -4.83 31.54 -37.83
CA SER A 165 -4.34 32.23 -36.64
C SER A 165 -2.97 31.70 -36.19
N LYS A 166 -2.03 32.62 -35.88
CA LYS A 166 -0.70 32.30 -35.32
C LYS A 166 -0.67 32.16 -33.80
N ASP A 167 -1.68 32.69 -33.12
CA ASP A 167 -1.71 32.84 -31.66
C ASP A 167 -2.95 32.14 -31.06
N VAL A 168 -3.11 30.86 -31.38
CA VAL A 168 -4.21 30.01 -30.89
C VAL A 168 -3.68 28.99 -29.89
N LEU A 169 -4.42 28.80 -28.81
CA LEU A 169 -4.16 27.81 -27.77
C LEU A 169 -5.37 26.88 -27.64
N LEU A 170 -5.22 25.76 -26.95
CA LEU A 170 -6.35 24.96 -26.51
C LEU A 170 -7.08 25.66 -25.36
N SER A 171 -8.36 25.34 -25.18
CA SER A 171 -9.09 25.70 -23.96
C SER A 171 -9.10 24.51 -22.99
N GLU A 172 -9.34 24.78 -21.71
CA GLU A 172 -9.54 23.71 -20.75
C GLU A 172 -10.78 22.88 -21.13
N LEU A 173 -10.75 21.60 -20.84
CA LEU A 173 -11.88 20.71 -21.02
C LEU A 173 -12.99 21.08 -20.03
N THR A 174 -14.23 21.15 -20.52
CA THR A 174 -15.42 21.32 -19.70
C THR A 174 -15.60 20.14 -18.75
N THR A 175 -16.25 20.39 -17.60
CA THR A 175 -16.60 19.35 -16.66
C THR A 175 -17.40 18.25 -17.35
N ASP A 176 -17.01 17.02 -17.08
CA ASP A 176 -17.64 15.84 -17.65
C ASP A 176 -18.78 15.36 -16.76
N ASN A 177 -19.83 14.80 -17.37
CA ASN A 177 -20.92 14.15 -16.66
C ASN A 177 -20.69 12.64 -16.48
N ASP A 178 -19.58 12.10 -17.01
CA ASP A 178 -19.19 10.70 -16.82
C ASP A 178 -18.80 10.39 -15.37
N ILE A 179 -19.25 9.23 -14.88
CA ILE A 179 -18.63 8.55 -13.74
C ILE A 179 -17.40 7.82 -14.28
N TYR A 180 -16.20 8.31 -13.94
CA TYR A 180 -14.98 7.76 -14.52
C TYR A 180 -14.53 6.48 -13.82
N TYR A 181 -14.35 5.43 -14.62
CA TYR A 181 -13.39 4.37 -14.34
C TYR A 181 -12.08 4.74 -15.06
N TYR A 182 -10.96 4.68 -14.34
CA TYR A 182 -9.67 5.05 -14.92
C TYR A 182 -9.01 3.83 -15.57
N ALA A 183 -8.43 4.02 -16.75
CA ALA A 183 -7.61 2.98 -17.35
C ALA A 183 -6.29 2.95 -16.56
N GLU A 184 -6.01 1.83 -15.89
CA GLU A 184 -4.64 1.48 -15.53
C GLU A 184 -4.00 0.95 -16.81
N TYR A 185 -3.00 1.67 -17.31
CA TYR A 185 -2.22 1.18 -18.44
C TYR A 185 -1.20 0.21 -17.90
N ASP A 186 -1.20 -1.00 -18.45
CA ASP A 186 -0.14 -1.98 -18.24
C ASP A 186 1.21 -1.27 -18.45
N GLU A 187 1.96 -1.10 -17.36
CA GLU A 187 3.40 -1.02 -17.46
C GLU A 187 3.86 -2.22 -18.29
N VAL A 188 4.91 -2.03 -19.10
CA VAL A 188 5.62 -3.17 -19.66
C VAL A 188 6.25 -3.91 -18.49
N LEU A 189 5.47 -4.81 -17.89
CA LEU A 189 5.97 -5.91 -17.10
C LEU A 189 6.86 -6.75 -18.02
N PRO A 190 8.00 -7.24 -17.52
CA PRO A 190 8.91 -8.04 -18.32
C PRO A 190 8.15 -9.20 -18.99
N SER A 191 8.58 -9.53 -20.21
CA SER A 191 8.01 -10.56 -21.07
C SER A 191 7.56 -11.81 -20.31
N GLU A 192 6.52 -12.50 -20.79
CA GLU A 192 5.87 -13.72 -20.25
C GLU A 192 6.79 -14.92 -19.86
N ASN A 193 8.11 -14.74 -19.79
CA ASN A 193 9.03 -15.58 -19.02
C ASN A 193 9.34 -15.07 -17.59
N ASP A 194 8.92 -13.88 -17.21
CA ASP A 194 9.10 -13.30 -15.86
C ASP A 194 7.76 -12.87 -15.23
N ALA A 195 6.74 -13.72 -15.33
CA ALA A 195 5.72 -13.67 -14.29
C ALA A 195 6.46 -13.93 -12.97
N TYR A 196 6.55 -12.92 -12.10
CA TYR A 196 6.75 -13.16 -10.67
C TYR A 196 5.57 -14.05 -10.25
N VAL A 197 5.77 -15.37 -10.35
CA VAL A 197 4.91 -16.34 -9.68
C VAL A 197 4.95 -15.89 -8.24
N ALA A 198 3.83 -15.45 -7.65
CA ALA A 198 3.79 -15.07 -6.24
C ALA A 198 4.46 -16.18 -5.42
N ARG A 199 5.69 -15.93 -4.97
CA ARG A 199 6.52 -16.92 -4.30
C ARG A 199 6.25 -16.73 -2.83
N ASP A 200 5.55 -17.69 -2.26
CA ASP A 200 5.32 -17.76 -0.82
C ASP A 200 6.64 -17.62 -0.06
N VAL A 201 6.74 -16.56 0.75
CA VAL A 201 7.96 -16.19 1.48
C VAL A 201 8.13 -16.97 2.80
N TYR A 202 7.16 -17.82 3.18
CA TYR A 202 7.20 -18.61 4.41
C TYR A 202 7.28 -17.77 5.70
N ALA A 203 6.61 -16.61 5.74
CA ALA A 203 6.70 -15.65 6.85
C ALA A 203 6.31 -16.21 8.24
N ASP A 204 5.40 -17.17 8.31
CA ASP A 204 5.03 -17.89 9.53
C ASP A 204 6.15 -18.78 10.10
N THR A 205 7.24 -18.98 9.34
CA THR A 205 8.45 -19.69 9.76
C THR A 205 9.58 -18.77 10.22
N TYR A 206 9.44 -17.45 10.04
CA TYR A 206 10.47 -16.49 10.45
C TYR A 206 10.73 -16.55 11.96
N ALA A 207 12.00 -16.55 12.32
CA ALA A 207 12.45 -16.35 13.69
C ALA A 207 12.37 -14.86 14.07
N CYS A 208 12.16 -14.56 15.34
CA CYS A 208 12.19 -13.19 15.86
C CYS A 208 12.27 -13.22 17.38
N THR A 209 13.08 -12.34 17.94
CA THR A 209 13.03 -11.96 19.36
C THR A 209 12.80 -10.45 19.43
N ASP A 210 11.72 -10.03 20.09
CA ASP A 210 11.40 -8.62 20.21
C ASP A 210 12.27 -7.89 21.26
N GLY A 211 12.12 -6.56 21.36
CA GLY A 211 12.89 -5.75 22.32
C GLY A 211 12.60 -6.02 23.80
N LEU A 212 11.63 -6.90 24.13
CA LEU A 212 11.36 -7.36 25.49
C LEU A 212 11.91 -8.77 25.75
N GLY A 213 12.57 -9.39 24.76
CA GLY A 213 13.11 -10.74 24.85
C GLY A 213 12.07 -11.84 24.62
N ARG A 214 10.89 -11.52 24.06
CA ARG A 214 9.88 -12.53 23.70
C ARG A 214 10.22 -13.09 22.33
N THR A 215 10.30 -14.42 22.23
CA THR A 215 10.54 -15.12 20.97
C THR A 215 9.23 -15.59 20.36
N LEU A 216 9.06 -15.38 19.05
CA LEU A 216 7.87 -15.88 18.35
C LEU A 216 7.80 -17.42 18.39
N PRO A 217 6.59 -17.99 18.57
CA PRO A 217 6.43 -19.43 18.57
C PRO A 217 6.53 -19.97 17.13
N LEU A 218 7.30 -21.05 16.98
CA LEU A 218 7.41 -21.81 15.74
C LEU A 218 6.58 -23.10 15.83
N ASN A 219 6.50 -23.87 14.73
CA ASN A 219 5.64 -25.06 14.60
C ASN A 219 5.76 -26.06 15.76
N SER A 220 6.94 -26.20 16.37
CA SER A 220 7.14 -27.08 17.54
C SER A 220 6.28 -26.72 18.76
N LYS A 221 5.80 -25.47 18.85
CA LYS A 221 4.89 -24.97 19.89
C LYS A 221 3.47 -24.76 19.39
N THR A 222 3.29 -24.28 18.16
CA THR A 222 1.98 -23.88 17.61
C THR A 222 1.23 -25.04 16.94
N GLY A 223 1.94 -26.09 16.50
CA GLY A 223 1.39 -27.13 15.65
C GLY A 223 1.28 -26.70 14.18
N ASP A 224 0.80 -27.62 13.34
CA ASP A 224 0.58 -27.37 11.91
C ASP A 224 -0.58 -26.37 11.71
N VAL A 225 -0.60 -25.71 10.54
CA VAL A 225 -1.61 -24.70 10.18
C VAL A 225 -3.03 -25.28 10.24
N LYS A 226 -3.94 -24.49 10.79
CA LYS A 226 -5.37 -24.78 10.93
C LYS A 226 -6.14 -23.93 9.93
N GLU A 227 -6.75 -24.58 8.94
CA GLU A 227 -7.46 -23.93 7.83
C GLU A 227 -8.84 -23.35 8.24
N ASP A 228 -9.33 -23.70 9.44
CA ASP A 228 -10.62 -23.29 9.98
C ASP A 228 -10.52 -22.15 11.01
N LYS A 229 -9.33 -21.53 11.15
CA LYS A 229 -9.07 -20.45 12.11
C LYS A 229 -8.69 -19.15 11.42
N PHE A 230 -9.41 -18.08 11.73
CA PHE A 230 -9.26 -16.78 11.09
C PHE A 230 -8.99 -15.66 12.09
N GLY A 231 -8.04 -14.78 11.77
CA GLY A 231 -7.71 -13.58 12.53
C GLY A 231 -7.99 -12.33 11.71
N GLY A 232 -8.97 -11.53 12.13
CA GLY A 232 -9.25 -10.22 11.56
C GLY A 232 -8.85 -9.09 12.48
N ILE A 233 -8.55 -7.91 11.93
CA ILE A 233 -8.15 -6.74 12.71
C ILE A 233 -8.95 -5.51 12.31
N PHE A 234 -9.29 -4.69 13.29
CA PHE A 234 -9.94 -3.41 13.07
C PHE A 234 -8.95 -2.37 12.56
N PHE A 235 -9.32 -1.66 11.49
CA PHE A 235 -8.43 -0.80 10.73
C PHE A 235 -9.11 0.55 10.43
N TRP A 236 -8.37 1.64 10.63
CA TRP A 236 -8.89 2.99 10.49
C TRP A 236 -8.40 3.64 9.19
N THR A 237 -9.36 4.14 8.40
CA THR A 237 -9.14 4.77 7.09
C THR A 237 -9.47 6.26 7.11
N TRP A 238 -9.30 6.94 8.25
CA TRP A 238 -9.81 8.30 8.44
C TRP A 238 -8.76 9.33 8.85
N HIS A 239 -7.46 9.00 8.74
CA HIS A 239 -6.36 9.96 8.95
C HIS A 239 -6.29 10.96 7.79
N SER A 240 -7.27 11.87 7.76
CA SER A 240 -7.59 12.72 6.62
C SER A 240 -7.64 14.20 7.01
N GLU A 241 -7.32 15.10 6.06
CA GLU A 241 -7.09 16.52 6.39
C GLU A 241 -8.38 17.19 6.84
N LYS A 242 -9.50 16.61 6.42
CA LYS A 242 -10.86 16.95 6.83
C LYS A 242 -11.02 16.97 8.36
N TYR A 243 -10.19 16.26 9.11
CA TYR A 243 -10.21 16.19 10.57
C TYR A 243 -9.05 16.92 11.24
N ALA A 244 -8.12 17.51 10.47
CA ALA A 244 -7.09 18.39 11.00
C ALA A 244 -7.72 19.73 11.41
N TYR A 245 -8.33 19.75 12.60
CA TYR A 245 -8.90 20.97 13.20
C TYR A 245 -7.83 22.00 13.65
N SER A 246 -6.54 21.72 13.39
CA SER A 246 -5.38 22.54 13.76
C SER A 246 -4.28 22.42 12.70
N THR A 247 -3.49 23.49 12.54
CA THR A 247 -2.28 23.52 11.68
C THR A 247 -1.10 22.73 12.26
N THR A 248 -1.21 22.22 13.49
CA THR A 248 -0.22 21.31 14.10
C THR A 248 -0.96 20.38 15.05
N PRO A 249 -0.97 19.06 14.81
CA PRO A 249 -1.59 18.12 15.75
C PRO A 249 -0.77 18.06 17.04
N GLY A 250 -1.44 17.92 18.18
CA GLY A 250 -0.74 17.64 19.44
C GLY A 250 -0.33 16.18 19.52
N ASN A 251 0.88 15.90 20.02
CA ASN A 251 1.27 14.54 20.43
C ASN A 251 1.06 14.40 21.94
N ASN A 252 0.11 13.56 22.35
CA ASN A 252 -0.22 13.40 23.76
C ASN A 252 0.92 12.77 24.57
N ALA A 253 1.72 11.87 23.99
CA ALA A 253 2.88 11.32 24.68
C ALA A 253 3.89 12.41 25.05
N GLU A 254 4.26 13.27 24.09
CA GLU A 254 5.17 14.40 24.31
C GLU A 254 4.58 15.44 25.28
N ILE A 255 3.28 15.73 25.17
CA ILE A 255 2.60 16.67 26.07
C ILE A 255 2.59 16.12 27.51
N LEU A 256 2.31 14.83 27.71
CA LEU A 256 2.33 14.20 29.02
C LEU A 256 3.74 14.17 29.61
N GLU A 257 4.76 13.90 28.79
CA GLU A 257 6.15 13.99 29.21
C GLU A 257 6.48 15.41 29.69
N TYR A 258 6.10 16.43 28.93
CA TYR A 258 6.28 17.83 29.33
C TYR A 258 5.55 18.16 30.65
N ILE A 259 4.29 17.73 30.81
CA ILE A 259 3.51 17.92 32.04
C ILE A 259 4.24 17.30 33.24
N ASN A 260 4.72 16.06 33.09
CA ASN A 260 5.43 15.32 34.14
C ASN A 260 6.77 16.00 34.50
N GLN A 261 7.59 16.37 33.51
CA GLN A 261 8.88 17.03 33.73
C GLN A 261 8.74 18.38 34.44
N ASN A 262 7.60 19.06 34.28
CA ASN A 262 7.31 20.35 34.91
C ASN A 262 6.48 20.23 36.21
N GLY A 263 6.17 19.01 36.67
CA GLY A 263 5.39 18.78 37.88
C GLY A 263 3.97 19.36 37.82
N MET A 264 3.38 19.45 36.63
CA MET A 264 2.03 19.95 36.39
C MET A 264 1.00 18.82 36.56
N ASN A 265 -0.24 19.15 36.93
CA ASN A 265 -1.33 18.18 36.77
C ASN A 265 -1.85 18.21 35.33
N VAL A 266 -2.24 17.03 34.83
CA VAL A 266 -2.88 16.86 33.52
C VAL A 266 -4.10 17.77 33.33
N SER A 267 -4.88 17.97 34.40
CA SER A 267 -6.07 18.84 34.43
C SER A 267 -5.75 20.32 34.28
N ASP A 268 -4.53 20.74 34.59
CA ASP A 268 -4.11 22.14 34.59
C ASP A 268 -3.52 22.55 33.22
N TYR A 269 -3.26 21.58 32.32
CA TYR A 269 -2.71 21.87 31.01
C TYR A 269 -3.76 22.51 30.07
N PRO A 270 -3.39 23.50 29.24
CA PRO A 270 -4.34 24.28 28.43
C PRO A 270 -5.21 23.50 27.44
N TRP A 271 -4.88 22.25 27.11
CA TRP A 271 -5.71 21.42 26.23
C TRP A 271 -7.15 21.21 26.76
N ALA A 272 -7.38 21.40 28.06
CA ALA A 272 -8.69 21.20 28.67
C ALA A 272 -9.71 22.26 28.24
N SER A 273 -9.25 23.44 27.80
CA SER A 273 -10.10 24.56 27.38
C SER A 273 -10.23 24.70 25.86
N SER A 274 -9.62 23.82 25.08
CA SER A 274 -9.25 24.07 23.69
C SER A 274 -10.30 23.72 22.60
N GLY A 275 -11.54 23.36 22.98
CA GLY A 275 -12.57 22.95 22.01
C GLY A 275 -12.31 21.55 21.44
N LYS A 276 -12.81 21.27 20.23
CA LYS A 276 -12.56 20.00 19.54
C LYS A 276 -11.25 20.09 18.74
N ILE A 277 -10.19 19.44 19.21
CA ILE A 277 -8.87 19.44 18.55
C ILE A 277 -8.43 18.02 18.28
N LEU A 278 -7.83 17.80 17.12
CA LEU A 278 -7.22 16.52 16.77
C LEU A 278 -5.82 16.41 17.38
N HIS A 279 -5.59 15.34 18.14
CA HIS A 279 -4.28 14.94 18.64
C HIS A 279 -3.91 13.55 18.10
N TYR A 280 -2.67 13.17 18.30
CA TYR A 280 -2.18 11.80 18.19
C TYR A 280 -1.86 11.29 19.60
N TRP A 281 -2.17 10.03 19.91
CA TRP A 281 -1.83 9.48 21.23
C TRP A 281 -0.33 9.22 21.40
N ASP A 282 0.38 8.95 20.30
CA ASP A 282 1.85 8.87 20.15
C ASP A 282 2.20 9.07 18.67
N LYS A 283 3.48 9.10 18.33
CA LYS A 283 3.96 9.24 16.95
C LYS A 283 4.06 7.86 16.24
N PRO A 284 3.37 7.65 15.11
CA PRO A 284 3.52 6.43 14.31
C PRO A 284 4.94 6.26 13.78
N ILE A 285 5.37 5.01 13.55
CA ILE A 285 6.71 4.71 13.01
C ILE A 285 6.99 5.41 11.67
N TRP A 286 5.95 5.61 10.85
CA TRP A 286 6.04 6.30 9.55
C TRP A 286 5.56 7.75 9.59
N ASP A 287 5.80 8.43 10.71
CA ASP A 287 5.35 9.80 10.99
C ASP A 287 3.82 9.95 10.98
N TYR A 288 3.33 11.18 11.06
CA TYR A 288 1.91 11.51 11.06
C TYR A 288 1.29 11.38 9.65
N TYR A 289 1.32 10.17 9.10
CA TYR A 289 0.88 9.83 7.76
C TYR A 289 -0.63 10.04 7.55
N LYS A 290 -1.03 10.10 6.28
CA LYS A 290 -2.44 10.15 5.87
C LYS A 290 -2.90 8.77 5.45
N SER A 291 -4.20 8.46 5.59
CA SER A 291 -4.75 7.17 5.13
C SER A 291 -4.72 6.99 3.61
N THR A 292 -4.26 7.99 2.84
CA THR A 292 -4.00 7.90 1.39
C THR A 292 -2.53 7.74 1.04
N ASP A 293 -1.63 7.62 2.02
CA ASP A 293 -0.20 7.40 1.80
C ASP A 293 0.06 5.94 1.39
N GLU A 294 0.06 5.68 0.09
CA GLU A 294 0.21 4.32 -0.47
C GLU A 294 1.54 3.67 -0.09
N TRP A 295 2.60 4.45 0.18
CA TRP A 295 3.89 3.93 0.65
C TRP A 295 3.77 3.30 2.04
N VAL A 296 3.01 3.94 2.92
CA VAL A 296 2.71 3.40 4.26
C VAL A 296 1.78 2.19 4.15
N LEU A 297 0.76 2.27 3.29
CA LEU A 297 -0.22 1.20 3.12
C LEU A 297 0.41 -0.11 2.60
N VAL A 298 1.40 -0.04 1.69
CA VAL A 298 2.15 -1.24 1.24
C VAL A 298 2.88 -1.90 2.41
N ARG A 299 3.56 -1.12 3.27
CA ARG A 299 4.27 -1.66 4.45
C ARG A 299 3.33 -2.22 5.49
N GLN A 300 2.18 -1.57 5.72
CA GLN A 300 1.14 -2.13 6.56
C GLN A 300 0.62 -3.46 6.01
N ALA A 301 0.45 -3.58 4.69
CA ALA A 301 0.05 -4.82 4.03
C ALA A 301 1.06 -5.95 4.33
N GLN A 302 2.36 -5.66 4.20
CA GLN A 302 3.44 -6.59 4.49
C GLN A 302 3.45 -7.03 5.95
N LEU A 303 3.45 -6.09 6.91
CA LEU A 303 3.44 -6.42 8.34
C LEU A 303 2.23 -7.28 8.71
N LEU A 304 1.04 -6.91 8.24
CA LEU A 304 -0.19 -7.63 8.55
C LEU A 304 -0.22 -9.02 7.90
N ALA A 305 0.30 -9.16 6.68
CA ALA A 305 0.47 -10.46 6.01
C ALA A 305 1.46 -11.36 6.77
N ASP A 306 2.63 -10.83 7.16
CA ASP A 306 3.66 -11.58 7.88
C ASP A 306 3.22 -11.99 9.30
N ALA A 307 2.36 -11.19 9.93
CA ALA A 307 1.70 -11.54 11.19
C ALA A 307 0.62 -12.62 11.02
N GLY A 308 0.14 -12.86 9.79
CA GLY A 308 -0.87 -13.86 9.46
C GLY A 308 -2.32 -13.36 9.60
N VAL A 309 -2.55 -12.05 9.49
CA VAL A 309 -3.88 -11.43 9.50
C VAL A 309 -4.62 -11.76 8.20
N ASP A 310 -5.86 -12.26 8.30
CA ASP A 310 -6.65 -12.67 7.15
C ASP A 310 -7.48 -11.53 6.55
N VAL A 311 -7.95 -10.60 7.39
CA VAL A 311 -8.88 -9.56 6.97
C VAL A 311 -8.74 -8.27 7.79
N LEU A 312 -8.84 -7.15 7.09
CA LEU A 312 -9.00 -5.81 7.66
C LEU A 312 -10.48 -5.46 7.69
N PHE A 313 -10.98 -5.01 8.83
CA PHE A 313 -12.30 -4.43 8.96
C PHE A 313 -12.19 -2.91 9.01
N PHE A 314 -12.60 -2.22 7.95
CA PHE A 314 -12.58 -0.77 7.91
C PHE A 314 -13.60 -0.17 8.86
N ASP A 315 -13.15 0.79 9.66
CA ASP A 315 -14.04 1.62 10.47
C ASP A 315 -14.86 2.58 9.60
N SER A 316 -16.07 2.15 9.26
CA SER A 316 -17.09 2.97 8.60
C SER A 316 -18.31 3.14 9.50
N THR A 317 -18.10 3.19 10.82
CA THR A 317 -19.18 3.26 11.82
C THR A 317 -19.73 4.67 12.03
N ASN A 318 -19.03 5.68 11.50
CA ASN A 318 -19.30 7.10 11.75
C ASN A 318 -20.23 7.70 10.69
N ASN A 319 -21.54 7.66 10.99
CA ASN A 319 -22.60 8.19 10.10
C ASN A 319 -22.60 7.46 8.73
N VAL A 320 -22.77 8.19 7.62
CA VAL A 320 -22.77 7.64 6.25
C VAL A 320 -21.43 7.75 5.53
N GLU A 321 -20.36 8.07 6.28
CA GLU A 321 -19.01 8.18 5.74
C GLU A 321 -18.37 6.79 5.62
N LEU A 322 -17.90 6.47 4.41
CA LEU A 322 -17.21 5.21 4.12
C LEU A 322 -15.71 5.39 3.91
N TRP A 323 -15.21 6.63 3.87
CA TRP A 323 -13.80 6.93 3.59
C TRP A 323 -13.36 6.46 2.21
N LYS A 324 -14.15 6.86 1.20
CA LYS A 324 -14.03 6.35 -0.17
C LYS A 324 -12.65 6.51 -0.77
N ASP A 325 -12.08 7.70 -0.66
CA ASP A 325 -10.76 7.99 -1.24
C ASP A 325 -9.67 7.21 -0.48
N GLU A 326 -9.81 7.09 0.84
CA GLU A 326 -8.87 6.38 1.70
C GLU A 326 -8.89 4.86 1.46
N TYR A 327 -10.07 4.20 1.47
CA TYR A 327 -10.10 2.75 1.21
C TYR A 327 -9.72 2.41 -0.23
N PHE A 328 -10.01 3.26 -1.22
CA PHE A 328 -9.52 3.02 -2.59
C PHE A 328 -8.01 3.22 -2.71
N SER A 329 -7.40 4.08 -1.88
CA SER A 329 -5.94 4.19 -1.81
C SER A 329 -5.32 2.94 -1.19
N LEU A 330 -5.95 2.38 -0.16
CA LEU A 330 -5.56 1.07 0.38
C LEU A 330 -5.71 -0.03 -0.68
N CYS A 331 -6.82 -0.09 -1.41
CA CYS A 331 -7.01 -1.09 -2.47
C CYS A 331 -5.90 -1.04 -3.53
N ARG A 332 -5.51 0.16 -4.00
CA ARG A 332 -4.39 0.34 -4.95
C ARG A 332 -3.05 -0.11 -4.35
N ALA A 333 -2.76 0.29 -3.12
CA ALA A 333 -1.56 -0.13 -2.41
C ALA A 333 -1.51 -1.65 -2.21
N PHE A 334 -2.66 -2.29 -1.92
CA PHE A 334 -2.75 -3.73 -1.71
C PHE A 334 -2.64 -4.51 -3.03
N GLU A 335 -3.13 -3.98 -4.15
CA GLU A 335 -2.87 -4.57 -5.48
C GLU A 335 -1.39 -4.49 -5.85
N ARG A 336 -0.73 -3.35 -5.59
CA ARG A 336 0.72 -3.21 -5.76
C ARG A 336 1.48 -4.23 -4.89
N ALA A 337 1.16 -4.28 -3.60
CA ALA A 337 1.76 -5.23 -2.67
C ALA A 337 1.56 -6.69 -3.13
N LYS A 338 0.35 -7.03 -3.60
CA LYS A 338 0.03 -8.35 -4.16
C LYS A 338 0.83 -8.65 -5.43
N ALA A 339 1.03 -7.68 -6.32
CA ALA A 339 1.87 -7.82 -7.51
C ALA A 339 3.35 -8.08 -7.14
N GLY A 340 3.81 -7.49 -6.03
CA GLY A 340 5.10 -7.76 -5.40
C GLY A 340 5.21 -9.10 -4.65
N GLY A 341 4.13 -9.89 -4.60
CA GLY A 341 4.10 -11.22 -3.99
C GLY A 341 3.58 -11.27 -2.55
N ILE A 342 3.16 -10.13 -1.97
CA ILE A 342 2.57 -10.10 -0.63
C ILE A 342 1.19 -10.78 -0.66
N ASN A 343 0.98 -11.75 0.23
CA ASN A 343 -0.36 -12.31 0.46
C ASN A 343 -1.17 -11.37 1.35
N VAL A 344 -1.59 -10.24 0.77
CA VAL A 344 -2.25 -9.16 1.50
C VAL A 344 -3.51 -9.65 2.22
N PRO A 345 -3.79 -9.13 3.43
CA PRO A 345 -5.08 -9.37 4.08
C PRO A 345 -6.23 -8.93 3.18
N LYS A 346 -7.35 -9.65 3.25
CA LYS A 346 -8.58 -9.27 2.56
C LYS A 346 -9.25 -8.07 3.26
N ILE A 347 -10.28 -7.51 2.65
CA ILE A 347 -11.01 -6.35 3.16
C ILE A 347 -12.47 -6.69 3.43
N ALA A 348 -12.99 -6.12 4.53
CA ALA A 348 -14.40 -6.11 4.90
C ALA A 348 -14.73 -4.77 5.58
N PHE A 349 -16.02 -4.44 5.67
CA PHE A 349 -16.47 -3.17 6.23
C PHE A 349 -17.27 -3.38 7.51
N MET A 350 -17.00 -2.54 8.51
CA MET A 350 -17.83 -2.41 9.70
C MET A 350 -18.63 -1.11 9.62
N LEU A 351 -19.95 -1.25 9.54
CA LEU A 351 -20.90 -0.15 9.34
C LEU A 351 -21.53 0.29 10.68
N PRO A 352 -22.27 1.42 10.71
CA PRO A 352 -22.90 1.89 11.94
C PRO A 352 -23.78 0.82 12.58
N PHE A 353 -23.75 0.74 13.92
CA PHE A 353 -24.45 -0.32 14.66
C PHE A 353 -25.98 -0.17 14.66
N GLY A 354 -26.52 0.94 14.13
CA GLY A 354 -27.96 1.14 14.05
C GLY A 354 -28.44 2.39 13.30
N GLY A 355 -29.74 2.40 13.01
CA GLY A 355 -30.45 3.54 12.41
C GLY A 355 -30.44 3.59 10.88
N SER A 356 -31.07 4.62 10.30
CA SER A 356 -31.11 4.83 8.84
C SER A 356 -29.72 4.94 8.22
N ASN A 357 -28.77 5.52 8.95
CA ASN A 357 -27.38 5.64 8.51
C ASN A 357 -26.77 4.29 8.15
N ALA A 358 -27.07 3.21 8.90
CA ALA A 358 -26.52 1.89 8.60
C ALA A 358 -27.04 1.32 7.26
N GLY A 359 -28.33 1.52 6.97
CA GLY A 359 -28.94 1.13 5.69
C GLY A 359 -28.42 1.97 4.52
N ASP A 360 -28.28 3.28 4.71
CA ASP A 360 -27.75 4.20 3.70
C ASP A 360 -26.28 3.91 3.40
N SER A 361 -25.45 3.69 4.44
CA SER A 361 -24.04 3.29 4.29
C SER A 361 -23.90 1.95 3.57
N LEU A 362 -24.73 0.96 3.90
CA LEU A 362 -24.69 -0.35 3.26
C LEU A 362 -25.07 -0.26 1.78
N THR A 363 -26.10 0.53 1.47
CA THR A 363 -26.51 0.78 0.08
C THR A 363 -25.39 1.46 -0.70
N LYS A 364 -24.81 2.52 -0.15
CA LYS A 364 -23.69 3.23 -0.76
C LYS A 364 -22.48 2.31 -0.97
N LEU A 365 -22.13 1.53 0.05
CA LEU A 365 -21.02 0.58 -0.01
C LEU A 365 -21.21 -0.42 -1.15
N TYR A 366 -22.40 -1.03 -1.26
CA TYR A 366 -22.69 -1.98 -2.32
C TYR A 366 -22.45 -1.38 -3.71
N TYR A 367 -22.99 -0.19 -3.97
CA TYR A 367 -22.84 0.47 -5.28
C TYR A 367 -21.45 1.03 -5.54
N ASP A 368 -20.69 1.40 -4.51
CA ASP A 368 -19.36 1.98 -4.67
C ASP A 368 -18.28 0.94 -5.04
N ILE A 369 -18.34 -0.27 -4.47
CA ILE A 369 -17.28 -1.29 -4.63
C ILE A 369 -17.78 -2.66 -5.10
N TYR A 370 -18.91 -3.15 -4.57
CA TYR A 370 -19.34 -4.53 -4.78
C TYR A 370 -20.10 -4.76 -6.09
N GLU A 371 -21.06 -3.89 -6.43
CA GLU A 371 -21.79 -3.99 -7.70
C GLU A 371 -20.87 -3.85 -8.92
N PRO A 372 -19.91 -2.89 -8.96
CA PRO A 372 -18.98 -2.78 -10.08
C PRO A 372 -17.97 -3.93 -10.16
N GLY A 373 -17.83 -4.76 -9.13
CA GLY A 373 -16.79 -5.79 -9.06
C GLY A 373 -15.39 -5.24 -8.77
N ALA A 374 -15.28 -4.01 -8.24
CA ALA A 374 -14.00 -3.34 -8.03
C ALA A 374 -13.19 -4.05 -6.93
N TYR A 375 -11.93 -4.40 -7.23
CA TYR A 375 -11.03 -5.07 -6.30
C TYR A 375 -11.58 -6.39 -5.71
N ASN A 376 -12.34 -7.15 -6.50
CA ASN A 376 -13.02 -8.37 -6.02
C ASN A 376 -12.09 -9.43 -5.42
N ASP A 377 -10.85 -9.50 -5.89
CA ASP A 377 -9.79 -10.35 -5.36
C ASP A 377 -9.34 -9.98 -3.94
N LEU A 378 -9.62 -8.76 -3.49
CA LEU A 378 -9.34 -8.29 -2.14
C LEU A 378 -10.51 -8.52 -1.17
N TRP A 379 -11.71 -8.86 -1.63
CA TRP A 379 -12.85 -9.02 -0.73
C TRP A 379 -12.69 -10.25 0.17
N PHE A 380 -13.08 -10.12 1.43
CA PHE A 380 -13.15 -11.26 2.34
C PHE A 380 -14.50 -11.98 2.20
N TYR A 381 -14.45 -13.28 1.90
CA TYR A 381 -15.64 -14.11 1.77
C TYR A 381 -15.84 -14.95 3.04
N TRP A 382 -17.04 -14.91 3.60
CA TRP A 382 -17.48 -15.74 4.72
C TRP A 382 -18.73 -16.50 4.31
N GLU A 383 -18.76 -17.82 4.54
CA GLU A 383 -19.88 -18.68 4.13
C GLU A 383 -20.25 -18.57 2.63
N GLY A 384 -19.24 -18.31 1.78
CA GLY A 384 -19.38 -18.25 0.32
C GLY A 384 -19.83 -16.89 -0.25
N LYS A 385 -19.99 -15.85 0.58
CA LYS A 385 -20.34 -14.49 0.15
C LYS A 385 -19.45 -13.44 0.81
N PRO A 386 -19.31 -12.23 0.26
CA PRO A 386 -18.59 -11.15 0.92
C PRO A 386 -19.15 -10.87 2.32
N LEU A 387 -18.27 -10.73 3.31
CA LEU A 387 -18.66 -10.42 4.69
C LEU A 387 -18.85 -8.91 4.87
N VAL A 388 -19.95 -8.53 5.51
CA VAL A 388 -20.14 -7.16 6.03
C VAL A 388 -20.56 -7.21 7.49
N LEU A 389 -19.94 -6.38 8.31
CA LEU A 389 -20.35 -6.21 9.69
C LEU A 389 -21.44 -5.13 9.79
N CYS A 390 -22.68 -5.55 9.56
CA CYS A 390 -23.89 -4.73 9.57
C CYS A 390 -25.11 -5.62 9.82
N ALA A 391 -26.18 -5.10 10.44
CA ALA A 391 -27.42 -5.85 10.52
C ALA A 391 -28.22 -5.72 9.21
N GLN A 392 -28.56 -6.87 8.61
CA GLN A 392 -29.39 -6.92 7.39
C GLN A 392 -30.71 -6.14 7.54
N GLY A 393 -31.29 -6.13 8.75
CA GLY A 393 -32.55 -5.47 9.06
C GLY A 393 -32.55 -3.94 8.91
N PHE A 394 -31.40 -3.30 8.63
CA PHE A 394 -31.33 -1.88 8.31
C PHE A 394 -31.65 -1.56 6.84
N LEU A 395 -31.73 -2.57 5.97
CA LEU A 395 -32.28 -2.40 4.62
C LEU A 395 -33.81 -2.38 4.68
N ASP A 396 -34.42 -1.44 3.96
CA ASP A 396 -35.87 -1.43 3.77
C ASP A 396 -36.26 -2.59 2.83
N ALA A 397 -36.70 -3.70 3.43
CA ALA A 397 -37.10 -4.90 2.71
C ALA A 397 -38.34 -4.71 1.80
N THR A 398 -39.03 -3.57 1.89
CA THR A 398 -40.16 -3.25 0.99
C THR A 398 -39.70 -2.71 -0.37
N LYS A 399 -38.44 -2.31 -0.50
CA LYS A 399 -37.89 -1.79 -1.76
C LYS A 399 -37.19 -2.90 -2.54
N ASP A 400 -37.63 -3.12 -3.78
CA ASP A 400 -37.05 -4.15 -4.65
C ASP A 400 -35.56 -3.92 -4.94
N GLU A 401 -35.10 -2.66 -4.94
CA GLU A 401 -33.69 -2.27 -5.12
C GLU A 401 -32.76 -2.77 -4.00
N ASN A 402 -33.30 -3.14 -2.83
CA ASN A 402 -32.52 -3.65 -1.70
C ASN A 402 -32.35 -5.17 -1.71
N LYS A 403 -33.11 -5.90 -2.54
CA LYS A 403 -33.03 -7.36 -2.64
C LYS A 403 -31.66 -7.85 -3.11
N PRO A 404 -31.05 -7.27 -4.17
CA PRO A 404 -29.69 -7.66 -4.58
C PRO A 404 -28.68 -7.53 -3.44
N ILE A 405 -28.75 -6.43 -2.67
CA ILE A 405 -27.85 -6.14 -1.55
C ILE A 405 -28.03 -7.18 -0.44
N SER A 406 -29.27 -7.46 -0.07
CA SER A 406 -29.64 -8.45 0.96
C SER A 406 -29.17 -9.86 0.61
N ASP A 407 -29.17 -10.22 -0.68
CA ASP A 407 -28.75 -11.56 -1.12
C ASP A 407 -27.24 -11.65 -1.37
N PHE A 408 -26.55 -10.52 -1.51
CA PHE A 408 -25.14 -10.46 -1.88
C PHE A 408 -24.18 -10.76 -0.72
N PHE A 409 -24.48 -10.28 0.48
CA PHE A 409 -23.57 -10.40 1.63
C PHE A 409 -23.88 -11.58 2.55
N THR A 410 -22.84 -12.03 3.25
CA THR A 410 -22.98 -12.65 4.57
C THR A 410 -22.98 -11.55 5.61
N PHE A 411 -24.04 -11.49 6.42
CA PHE A 411 -24.18 -10.48 7.46
C PHE A 411 -23.77 -11.01 8.84
N ARG A 412 -23.02 -10.20 9.58
CA ARG A 412 -22.87 -10.30 11.03
C ARG A 412 -23.12 -8.91 11.61
N ALA A 413 -24.11 -8.76 12.48
CA ALA A 413 -24.33 -7.47 13.14
C ALA A 413 -23.25 -7.23 14.20
N CYS A 414 -22.89 -5.97 14.46
CA CYS A 414 -21.93 -5.65 15.52
C CYS A 414 -22.61 -5.42 16.86
N ASN A 415 -22.09 -6.05 17.91
CA ASN A 415 -22.36 -5.70 19.28
C ASN A 415 -21.29 -4.72 19.79
N GLY A 416 -21.72 -3.50 20.09
CA GLY A 416 -20.88 -2.46 20.71
C GLY A 416 -21.05 -2.33 22.23
N SER A 417 -21.84 -3.19 22.88
CA SER A 417 -22.03 -3.18 24.33
C SER A 417 -20.93 -3.93 25.05
N TYR A 418 -20.58 -3.51 26.27
CA TYR A 418 -19.70 -4.24 27.19
C TYR A 418 -20.45 -5.17 28.16
N SER A 419 -21.76 -5.36 27.95
CA SER A 419 -22.61 -6.18 28.80
C SER A 419 -23.76 -6.80 28.01
N GLY A 420 -24.32 -7.85 28.61
CA GLY A 420 -25.42 -8.61 28.02
C GLY A 420 -24.91 -9.83 27.27
N ILE A 421 -25.85 -10.55 26.66
CA ILE A 421 -25.55 -11.67 25.75
C ILE A 421 -25.85 -11.15 24.34
N PRO A 422 -24.88 -11.20 23.40
CA PRO A 422 -25.12 -10.84 22.02
C PRO A 422 -26.28 -11.66 21.43
N SER A 423 -27.08 -11.06 20.55
CA SER A 423 -28.11 -11.83 19.84
C SER A 423 -27.47 -12.76 18.82
N ASN A 424 -28.20 -13.78 18.36
CA ASN A 424 -27.76 -14.61 17.25
C ASN A 424 -27.41 -13.75 16.02
N GLY A 425 -26.33 -14.12 15.32
CA GLY A 425 -25.83 -13.39 14.16
C GLY A 425 -25.07 -12.11 14.50
N MET A 426 -24.65 -11.94 15.76
CA MET A 426 -23.86 -10.79 16.20
C MET A 426 -22.42 -11.18 16.57
N TRP A 427 -21.47 -10.40 16.06
CA TRP A 427 -20.08 -10.43 16.49
C TRP A 427 -19.78 -9.24 17.40
N ASN A 428 -18.79 -9.39 18.27
CA ASN A 428 -18.39 -8.35 19.21
C ASN A 428 -17.30 -7.46 18.60
N TRP A 429 -17.51 -6.14 18.63
CA TRP A 429 -16.48 -5.17 18.24
C TRP A 429 -15.36 -5.08 19.30
N LEU A 430 -15.76 -4.95 20.57
CA LEU A 430 -14.87 -4.76 21.70
C LEU A 430 -15.48 -5.45 22.93
N SER A 431 -14.65 -6.08 23.77
CA SER A 431 -15.12 -6.83 24.93
C SER A 431 -14.16 -6.72 26.11
N LYS A 432 -14.71 -6.92 27.31
CA LYS A 432 -13.93 -7.06 28.54
C LYS A 432 -13.59 -8.50 28.79
N TYR A 433 -12.55 -8.75 29.59
CA TYR A 433 -12.34 -10.08 30.15
C TYR A 433 -13.42 -10.41 31.21
N PRO A 434 -13.96 -11.65 31.23
CA PRO A 434 -13.91 -12.63 30.15
C PRO A 434 -14.77 -12.17 28.96
N GLN A 435 -14.28 -12.35 27.74
CA GLN A 435 -14.96 -11.85 26.54
C GLN A 435 -16.30 -12.55 26.30
N MET A 436 -17.23 -11.79 25.74
CA MET A 436 -18.55 -12.31 25.36
C MET A 436 -18.44 -13.10 24.06
N ASP A 437 -19.21 -14.18 24.00
CA ASP A 437 -19.30 -15.03 22.82
C ASP A 437 -19.96 -14.26 21.66
N GLY A 438 -19.31 -14.23 20.50
CA GLY A 438 -19.91 -13.84 19.22
C GLY A 438 -20.61 -15.05 18.62
N LEU A 439 -21.86 -14.86 18.18
CA LEU A 439 -22.73 -15.94 17.75
C LEU A 439 -23.09 -15.82 16.27
N ASN A 440 -23.09 -16.95 15.56
CA ASN A 440 -23.65 -17.02 14.22
C ASN A 440 -25.20 -16.96 14.27
N PRO A 441 -25.90 -16.86 13.12
CA PRO A 441 -27.37 -16.79 13.09
C PRO A 441 -28.10 -17.98 13.73
N ASP A 442 -27.47 -19.16 13.75
CA ASP A 442 -28.00 -20.37 14.41
C ASP A 442 -27.77 -20.37 15.93
N GLY A 443 -27.08 -19.36 16.48
CA GLY A 443 -26.75 -19.25 17.90
C GLY A 443 -25.54 -20.09 18.32
N LYS A 444 -24.71 -20.54 17.37
CA LYS A 444 -23.45 -21.21 17.67
C LYS A 444 -22.35 -20.18 17.91
N PHE A 445 -21.47 -20.50 18.85
CA PHE A 445 -20.25 -19.75 19.09
C PHE A 445 -19.37 -19.74 17.83
N GLU A 446 -18.95 -18.55 17.41
CA GLU A 446 -18.22 -18.34 16.15
C GLU A 446 -17.02 -17.41 16.34
N GLN A 447 -17.17 -16.36 17.17
CA GLN A 447 -16.19 -15.28 17.23
C GLN A 447 -15.88 -14.83 18.67
N LEU A 448 -14.63 -14.42 18.92
CA LEU A 448 -14.27 -13.58 20.08
C LEU A 448 -13.54 -12.32 19.65
N SER A 449 -13.77 -11.24 20.38
CA SER A 449 -13.00 -10.01 20.27
C SER A 449 -11.83 -10.05 21.25
N VAL A 450 -10.66 -9.57 20.83
CA VAL A 450 -9.49 -9.35 21.69
C VAL A 450 -9.03 -7.91 21.52
N SER A 451 -8.66 -7.26 22.60
CA SER A 451 -8.32 -5.84 22.55
C SER A 451 -7.14 -5.49 23.43
N VAL A 452 -6.40 -4.49 22.97
CA VAL A 452 -5.20 -4.02 23.65
C VAL A 452 -5.55 -3.21 24.90
N ALA A 453 -6.61 -2.42 24.85
CA ALA A 453 -7.23 -1.70 25.95
C ALA A 453 -8.72 -1.49 25.65
N GLN A 454 -9.52 -1.01 26.61
CA GLN A 454 -10.95 -0.80 26.47
C GLN A 454 -11.37 0.54 27.05
N ASN A 455 -12.18 1.31 26.33
CA ASN A 455 -12.79 2.57 26.80
C ASN A 455 -13.97 2.29 27.76
N CYS A 456 -13.71 1.49 28.79
CA CYS A 456 -14.71 1.00 29.72
C CYS A 456 -14.16 0.84 31.13
N ARG A 457 -14.97 1.21 32.11
CA ARG A 457 -14.61 1.27 33.54
C ARG A 457 -14.38 -0.10 34.15
N TYR A 458 -13.28 -0.39 34.83
CA TYR A 458 -13.02 -1.73 35.39
C TYR A 458 -14.11 -2.27 36.34
N ASP A 459 -14.82 -1.38 37.02
CA ASP A 459 -15.82 -1.66 38.07
C ASP A 459 -17.27 -1.77 37.56
N SER A 460 -17.51 -1.55 36.27
CA SER A 460 -18.83 -1.59 35.66
C SER A 460 -18.76 -1.93 34.17
N SER A 461 -19.87 -2.00 33.44
CA SER A 461 -19.87 -2.12 31.98
C SER A 461 -20.11 -0.78 31.29
N SER A 462 -19.83 0.33 31.99
CA SER A 462 -20.06 1.68 31.50
C SER A 462 -18.91 2.14 30.61
N VAL A 463 -19.26 2.61 29.40
CA VAL A 463 -18.34 3.33 28.52
C VAL A 463 -17.83 4.58 29.23
N ALA A 464 -16.53 4.83 29.13
CA ALA A 464 -15.89 6.03 29.66
C ALA A 464 -14.76 6.48 28.72
N CYS A 465 -14.32 7.73 28.88
CA CYS A 465 -13.25 8.28 28.05
C CYS A 465 -11.92 7.56 28.36
N MET A 466 -11.09 7.26 27.37
CA MET A 466 -9.73 6.77 27.61
C MET A 466 -8.88 7.73 28.47
N SER A 467 -9.19 9.03 28.49
CA SER A 467 -8.57 10.00 29.39
C SER A 467 -9.11 9.98 30.83
N ASP A 468 -10.10 9.14 31.16
CA ASP A 468 -10.55 8.89 32.53
C ASP A 468 -9.58 7.93 33.23
N MET A 469 -8.38 8.42 33.52
CA MET A 469 -7.26 7.59 34.01
C MET A 469 -7.56 6.88 35.34
N ASP A 470 -8.60 7.29 36.08
CA ASP A 470 -9.05 6.61 37.29
C ASP A 470 -10.04 5.51 36.92
N GLY A 471 -9.57 4.29 36.65
CA GLY A 471 -10.47 3.14 36.52
C GLY A 471 -10.80 2.71 35.09
N ILE A 472 -10.06 3.16 34.07
CA ILE A 472 -10.19 2.62 32.70
C ILE A 472 -9.31 1.39 32.50
N GLN A 473 -9.83 0.37 31.79
CA GLN A 473 -9.06 -0.82 31.44
C GLN A 473 -8.01 -0.47 30.36
N ASN A 474 -6.80 -0.19 30.84
CA ASN A 474 -5.66 0.23 30.03
C ASN A 474 -4.80 -0.98 29.61
N ARG A 475 -3.72 -0.75 28.86
CA ARG A 475 -2.83 -1.82 28.35
C ARG A 475 -2.22 -2.72 29.43
N ALA A 476 -2.07 -2.22 30.65
CA ALA A 476 -1.44 -2.90 31.77
C ALA A 476 -2.45 -3.50 32.78
N TYR A 477 -3.74 -3.17 32.65
CA TYR A 477 -4.78 -3.72 33.52
C TYR A 477 -5.04 -5.19 33.22
N THR A 478 -5.24 -6.00 34.25
CA THR A 478 -5.78 -7.37 34.10
C THR A 478 -6.84 -7.61 35.16
N VAL A 479 -7.82 -8.46 34.87
CA VAL A 479 -8.80 -8.87 35.89
C VAL A 479 -8.11 -9.68 36.99
N ALA A 480 -7.11 -10.49 36.62
CA ALA A 480 -6.35 -11.29 37.59
C ALA A 480 -5.58 -10.44 38.62
N ASN A 481 -4.96 -9.32 38.21
CA ASN A 481 -4.07 -8.54 39.07
C ASN A 481 -4.55 -7.11 39.39
N GLY A 482 -5.62 -6.65 38.76
CA GLY A 482 -6.07 -5.27 38.81
C GLY A 482 -5.14 -4.31 38.06
N PHE A 483 -5.09 -3.05 38.49
CA PHE A 483 -4.18 -2.04 37.94
C PHE A 483 -2.73 -2.35 38.27
N SER A 484 -1.85 -2.16 37.29
CA SER A 484 -0.42 -2.38 37.46
C SER A 484 0.19 -1.44 38.50
N LYS A 485 1.16 -1.94 39.25
CA LYS A 485 2.01 -1.15 40.17
C LYS A 485 3.22 -0.53 39.47
N ASN A 486 3.49 -0.93 38.22
CA ASN A 486 4.57 -0.43 37.38
C ASN A 486 4.06 -0.34 35.94
N GLU A 487 3.22 0.66 35.68
CA GLU A 487 2.54 0.84 34.39
C GLU A 487 3.54 1.03 33.25
N GLU A 488 4.66 1.74 33.48
CA GLU A 488 5.71 1.95 32.46
C GLU A 488 6.24 0.64 31.90
N ARG A 489 6.54 -0.33 32.78
CA ARG A 489 6.98 -1.67 32.37
C ARG A 489 5.83 -2.49 31.81
N ASP A 490 4.75 -2.62 32.58
CA ASP A 490 3.72 -3.62 32.31
C ASP A 490 2.87 -3.25 31.07
N MET A 491 2.81 -1.96 30.71
CA MET A 491 2.31 -1.50 29.42
C MET A 491 3.13 -2.06 28.26
N LEU A 492 4.46 -2.15 28.34
CA LEU A 492 5.25 -2.69 27.23
C LEU A 492 4.92 -4.17 27.00
N TYR A 493 4.67 -4.92 28.07
CA TYR A 493 4.31 -6.34 28.00
C TYR A 493 2.87 -6.60 27.54
N GLY A 494 2.01 -5.57 27.50
CA GLY A 494 0.62 -5.69 27.05
C GLY A 494 -0.17 -6.72 27.83
N LEU A 495 -0.17 -6.62 29.17
CA LEU A 495 -0.79 -7.62 30.05
C LEU A 495 -2.29 -7.80 29.77
N ASN A 496 -3.03 -6.72 29.48
CA ASN A 496 -4.43 -6.81 29.11
C ASN A 496 -4.60 -7.62 27.82
N PHE A 497 -3.77 -7.33 26.82
CA PHE A 497 -3.83 -8.02 25.52
C PHE A 497 -3.51 -9.50 25.66
N ALA A 498 -2.54 -9.85 26.49
CA ALA A 498 -2.21 -11.24 26.83
C ALA A 498 -3.40 -11.97 27.48
N GLU A 499 -4.02 -11.37 28.51
CA GLU A 499 -5.17 -11.97 29.22
C GLU A 499 -6.37 -12.19 28.27
N GLN A 500 -6.62 -11.25 27.34
CA GLN A 500 -7.64 -11.38 26.30
C GLN A 500 -7.33 -12.53 25.33
N TRP A 501 -6.11 -12.61 24.81
CA TRP A 501 -5.72 -13.65 23.85
C TRP A 501 -5.68 -15.04 24.46
N GLU A 502 -5.16 -15.18 25.68
CA GLU A 502 -5.07 -16.47 26.36
C GLU A 502 -6.46 -17.07 26.59
N TYR A 503 -7.44 -16.24 26.98
CA TYR A 503 -8.83 -16.67 27.05
C TYR A 503 -9.42 -17.01 25.68
N ALA A 504 -9.13 -16.22 24.65
CA ALA A 504 -9.64 -16.50 23.31
C ALA A 504 -9.09 -17.83 22.76
N ILE A 505 -7.81 -18.12 22.98
CA ILE A 505 -7.17 -19.39 22.61
C ILE A 505 -7.78 -20.55 23.41
N GLU A 506 -8.06 -20.39 24.70
CA GLU A 506 -8.73 -21.42 25.51
C GLU A 506 -10.14 -21.73 24.97
N LYS A 507 -10.85 -20.71 24.51
CA LYS A 507 -12.21 -20.84 23.97
C LYS A 507 -12.26 -21.41 22.56
N ASP A 508 -11.17 -21.28 21.80
CA ASP A 508 -10.99 -21.84 20.46
C ASP A 508 -12.13 -21.47 19.46
N PRO A 509 -12.46 -20.17 19.28
CA PRO A 509 -13.44 -19.75 18.26
C PRO A 509 -12.96 -20.08 16.84
N GLU A 510 -13.86 -19.98 15.86
CA GLU A 510 -13.47 -20.00 14.43
C GLU A 510 -12.79 -18.68 14.04
N PHE A 511 -13.24 -17.56 14.64
CA PHE A 511 -12.78 -16.22 14.32
C PHE A 511 -12.32 -15.44 15.55
N ILE A 512 -11.15 -14.78 15.46
CA ILE A 512 -10.71 -13.77 16.43
C ILE A 512 -10.66 -12.40 15.76
N PHE A 513 -11.36 -11.42 16.35
CA PHE A 513 -11.36 -10.02 15.90
C PHE A 513 -10.49 -9.17 16.85
N VAL A 514 -9.45 -8.56 16.32
CA VAL A 514 -8.48 -7.76 17.09
C VAL A 514 -8.82 -6.27 17.01
N THR A 515 -8.89 -5.60 18.15
CA THR A 515 -9.11 -4.15 18.24
C THR A 515 -7.88 -3.48 18.87
N GLY A 516 -7.01 -2.84 18.09
CA GLY A 516 -6.97 -2.77 16.62
C GLY A 516 -5.58 -2.41 16.08
N TRP A 517 -5.47 -2.05 14.80
CA TRP A 517 -4.19 -1.74 14.15
C TRP A 517 -3.70 -0.31 14.37
N ASN A 518 -4.41 0.71 13.85
CA ASN A 518 -3.86 2.05 13.61
C ASN A 518 -4.76 3.26 13.96
N GLU A 519 -5.51 3.26 15.06
CA GLU A 519 -6.32 4.43 15.48
C GLU A 519 -5.48 5.55 16.12
N TRP A 520 -4.53 6.13 15.38
CA TRP A 520 -3.62 7.12 15.95
C TRP A 520 -4.30 8.39 16.50
N HIS A 521 -5.46 8.76 15.96
CA HIS A 521 -6.15 10.00 16.26
C HIS A 521 -6.85 9.96 17.63
N ALA A 522 -6.41 10.82 18.52
CA ALA A 522 -6.99 11.09 19.84
C ALA A 522 -7.76 12.42 19.80
N ILE A 523 -9.07 12.40 19.53
CA ILE A 523 -9.86 13.63 19.50
C ILE A 523 -10.04 14.17 20.93
N ASN A 524 -9.49 15.36 21.18
CA ASN A 524 -9.74 16.13 22.39
C ASN A 524 -11.11 16.81 22.28
N GLN A 525 -12.03 16.50 23.19
CA GLN A 525 -13.34 17.13 23.31
C GLN A 525 -13.42 17.87 24.65
N SER A 526 -12.83 19.07 24.70
CA SER A 526 -12.79 19.91 25.92
C SER A 526 -12.15 19.21 27.12
N GLY A 527 -10.95 18.66 26.92
CA GLY A 527 -10.15 17.98 27.94
C GLY A 527 -10.49 16.50 28.11
N LYS A 528 -11.35 15.94 27.25
CA LYS A 528 -11.74 14.53 27.27
C LYS A 528 -11.38 13.84 25.97
N PHE A 529 -10.66 12.73 26.07
CA PHE A 529 -10.29 11.90 24.93
C PHE A 529 -11.05 10.58 25.02
N VAL A 530 -12.01 10.37 24.12
CA VAL A 530 -12.98 9.27 24.23
C VAL A 530 -12.35 7.93 23.89
N ASP A 531 -11.74 7.84 22.71
CA ASP A 531 -11.35 6.57 22.11
C ASP A 531 -9.86 6.26 22.26
N GLN A 532 -9.00 7.27 22.27
CA GLN A 532 -7.54 7.12 22.32
C GLN A 532 -6.97 8.29 23.11
N PHE A 533 -5.97 8.07 23.98
CA PHE A 533 -5.41 9.16 24.80
C PHE A 533 -3.88 9.18 24.84
N SER A 534 -3.23 8.10 25.23
CA SER A 534 -1.76 8.07 25.41
C SER A 534 -1.23 6.66 25.18
N PRO A 535 0.09 6.40 25.20
CA PRO A 535 0.62 5.04 25.05
C PRO A 535 -0.05 4.02 25.98
N LEU A 536 -0.34 4.38 27.24
CA LEU A 536 -1.00 3.46 28.19
C LEU A 536 -2.50 3.30 27.91
N TYR A 537 -3.13 4.37 27.46
CA TYR A 537 -4.57 4.49 27.25
C TYR A 537 -4.91 4.59 25.76
N SER A 538 -4.39 3.65 24.97
CA SER A 538 -4.66 3.49 23.54
C SER A 538 -4.85 2.02 23.15
N ARG A 539 -5.45 1.75 21.99
CA ARG A 539 -5.85 0.37 21.57
C ARG A 539 -5.08 -0.22 20.39
N ASP A 540 -4.01 0.43 19.95
CA ASP A 540 -3.39 0.14 18.66
C ASP A 540 -2.18 -0.79 18.75
N CYS A 541 -1.95 -1.56 17.69
CA CYS A 541 -0.84 -2.49 17.54
C CYS A 541 0.24 -2.04 16.55
N GLU A 542 -0.02 -1.03 15.73
CA GLU A 542 0.95 -0.51 14.77
C GLU A 542 2.18 0.07 15.51
N PRO A 543 3.41 -0.16 15.00
CA PRO A 543 4.61 0.33 15.66
C PRO A 543 4.66 1.85 15.82
N SER A 544 5.21 2.32 16.95
CA SER A 544 5.42 3.73 17.24
C SER A 544 6.92 4.09 17.31
N THR A 545 7.26 5.36 17.11
CA THR A 545 8.63 5.86 17.42
C THR A 545 8.83 6.11 18.91
N GLY A 546 7.76 6.01 19.71
CA GLY A 546 7.78 6.21 21.15
C GLY A 546 8.19 4.94 21.91
N VAL A 547 7.81 4.88 23.18
CA VAL A 547 8.25 3.81 24.10
C VAL A 547 7.71 2.43 23.73
N LEU A 548 6.61 2.35 22.97
CA LEU A 548 5.98 1.07 22.61
C LEU A 548 6.74 0.31 21.51
N LYS A 549 7.49 1.04 20.66
CA LYS A 549 8.21 0.48 19.52
C LYS A 549 7.32 -0.49 18.71
N ASP A 550 7.80 -1.70 18.45
CA ASP A 550 7.13 -2.80 17.74
C ASP A 550 6.60 -3.91 18.66
N HIS A 551 6.54 -3.69 19.98
CA HIS A 551 6.22 -4.74 20.94
C HIS A 551 4.82 -5.32 20.75
N TYR A 552 3.85 -4.47 20.41
CA TYR A 552 2.47 -4.92 20.18
C TYR A 552 2.31 -5.67 18.85
N TYR A 553 3.09 -5.31 17.84
CA TYR A 553 3.13 -6.02 16.57
C TYR A 553 3.62 -7.47 16.76
N TYR A 554 4.73 -7.69 17.48
CA TYR A 554 5.21 -9.04 17.73
C TYR A 554 4.35 -9.83 18.73
N GLN A 555 3.66 -9.15 19.65
CA GLN A 555 2.66 -9.81 20.49
C GLN A 555 1.47 -10.30 19.66
N LEU A 556 0.98 -9.47 18.74
CA LEU A 556 -0.06 -9.83 17.77
C LEU A 556 0.36 -11.04 16.92
N ALA A 557 1.53 -10.97 16.28
CA ALA A 557 2.05 -12.06 15.45
C ALA A 557 2.22 -13.36 16.26
N SER A 558 2.70 -13.28 17.50
CA SER A 558 2.84 -14.44 18.40
C SER A 558 1.52 -15.16 18.67
N TYR A 559 0.47 -14.41 18.99
CA TYR A 559 -0.82 -15.00 19.30
C TYR A 559 -1.56 -15.49 18.05
N ILE A 560 -1.47 -14.79 16.92
CA ILE A 560 -2.03 -15.29 15.65
C ILE A 560 -1.38 -16.62 15.26
N ARG A 561 -0.05 -16.73 15.34
CA ARG A 561 0.68 -17.99 15.11
C ARG A 561 0.22 -19.10 16.06
N THR A 562 -0.02 -18.77 17.32
CA THR A 562 -0.51 -19.75 18.31
C THR A 562 -1.92 -20.22 18.01
N PHE A 563 -2.80 -19.30 17.61
CA PHE A 563 -4.18 -19.59 17.28
C PHE A 563 -4.31 -20.42 15.99
N LYS A 564 -3.64 -19.99 14.92
CA LYS A 564 -3.74 -20.57 13.57
C LYS A 564 -2.75 -21.71 13.29
N GLY A 565 -1.73 -21.91 14.12
CA GLY A 565 -0.63 -22.83 13.80
C GLY A 565 0.38 -22.20 12.82
N THR A 566 1.51 -22.87 12.61
CA THR A 566 2.52 -22.42 11.63
C THR A 566 3.12 -23.60 10.87
N ARG A 567 3.71 -23.34 9.71
CA ARG A 567 4.42 -24.34 8.92
C ARG A 567 5.76 -24.71 9.56
N LYS A 568 6.25 -25.90 9.21
CA LYS A 568 7.61 -26.34 9.59
C LYS A 568 8.64 -25.60 8.75
N ALA A 569 9.63 -25.01 9.41
CA ALA A 569 10.82 -24.51 8.74
C ALA A 569 11.49 -25.65 7.95
N ARG A 570 11.91 -25.35 6.72
CA ARG A 570 12.58 -26.31 5.85
C ARG A 570 14.05 -26.44 6.28
N PRO A 571 14.56 -27.65 6.56
CA PRO A 571 15.97 -27.82 6.85
C PRO A 571 16.82 -27.48 5.61
N ALA A 572 18.09 -27.18 5.86
CA ALA A 572 19.09 -27.04 4.82
C ALA A 572 19.13 -28.29 3.93
N THR A 573 19.42 -28.09 2.64
CA THR A 573 19.87 -29.18 1.76
C THR A 573 21.23 -29.72 2.22
N GLU A 574 21.64 -30.86 1.65
CA GLU A 574 22.96 -31.46 1.89
C GLU A 574 24.09 -30.44 1.73
N ALA A 575 25.15 -30.61 2.54
CA ALA A 575 26.33 -29.76 2.53
C ALA A 575 26.91 -29.62 1.11
N LYS A 576 27.18 -28.38 0.72
CA LYS A 576 27.71 -28.03 -0.60
C LYS A 576 28.66 -26.85 -0.50
N THR A 577 29.93 -27.12 -0.78
CA THR A 577 30.96 -26.09 -0.97
C THR A 577 30.61 -25.23 -2.19
N ILE A 578 30.66 -23.91 -2.01
CA ILE A 578 30.42 -22.92 -3.07
C ILE A 578 31.75 -22.24 -3.38
N ASP A 579 32.08 -22.14 -4.68
CA ASP A 579 33.14 -21.26 -5.14
C ASP A 579 32.52 -19.91 -5.52
N ILE A 580 32.64 -18.90 -4.65
CA ILE A 580 31.99 -17.60 -4.84
C ILE A 580 32.46 -16.85 -6.11
N TYR A 581 33.58 -17.26 -6.72
CA TYR A 581 34.10 -16.68 -7.97
C TYR A 581 33.66 -17.45 -9.23
N ALA A 582 33.03 -18.60 -9.07
CA ALA A 582 32.45 -19.38 -10.16
C ALA A 582 31.01 -18.91 -10.50
N ASP A 583 30.41 -19.56 -11.48
CA ASP A 583 29.05 -19.26 -11.95
C ASP A 583 27.99 -19.46 -10.84
N VAL A 584 26.97 -18.61 -10.83
CA VAL A 584 25.89 -18.63 -9.82
C VAL A 584 24.99 -19.86 -9.92
N ASN A 585 24.99 -20.60 -11.04
CA ASN A 585 24.20 -21.82 -11.23
C ASN A 585 24.50 -22.94 -10.20
N GLN A 586 25.63 -22.87 -9.49
CA GLN A 586 25.91 -23.77 -8.37
C GLN A 586 24.84 -23.67 -7.27
N TRP A 587 24.11 -22.56 -7.17
CA TRP A 587 23.05 -22.35 -6.19
C TRP A 587 21.70 -22.96 -6.59
N ASP A 588 21.55 -23.52 -7.79
CA ASP A 588 20.27 -24.02 -8.31
C ASP A 588 19.65 -25.14 -7.46
N ASN A 589 20.50 -25.96 -6.83
CA ASN A 589 20.09 -27.09 -5.98
C ASN A 589 20.36 -26.84 -4.48
N VAL A 590 20.61 -25.59 -4.10
CA VAL A 590 20.78 -25.19 -2.68
C VAL A 590 19.43 -24.74 -2.14
N GLY A 591 19.06 -25.23 -0.97
CA GLY A 591 17.85 -24.81 -0.29
C GLY A 591 17.98 -24.77 1.24
N PRO A 592 16.99 -24.19 1.92
CA PRO A 592 15.78 -23.58 1.33
C PRO A 592 16.07 -22.24 0.65
N ASN A 593 15.19 -21.85 -0.28
CA ASN A 593 15.14 -20.49 -0.81
C ASN A 593 14.41 -19.60 0.20
N PHE A 594 15.02 -18.48 0.57
CA PHE A 594 14.43 -17.47 1.44
C PHE A 594 14.01 -16.29 0.57
N TYR A 595 12.76 -16.28 0.13
CA TYR A 595 12.23 -15.22 -0.72
C TYR A 595 11.91 -13.98 0.12
N ALA A 596 12.14 -12.81 -0.47
CA ALA A 596 11.59 -11.54 -0.01
C ALA A 596 10.56 -11.04 -1.03
N TYR A 597 9.75 -10.06 -0.63
CA TYR A 597 8.81 -9.42 -1.52
C TYR A 597 9.56 -8.54 -2.53
N ALA A 598 8.99 -8.33 -3.71
CA ALA A 598 9.57 -7.50 -4.75
C ALA A 598 8.77 -6.20 -4.92
N ASP A 599 9.37 -5.17 -5.51
CA ASP A 599 8.74 -3.87 -5.82
C ASP A 599 8.20 -3.11 -4.58
N ASP A 600 8.72 -3.42 -3.39
CA ASP A 600 8.46 -2.72 -2.12
C ASP A 600 9.45 -1.55 -1.86
N VAL A 601 10.46 -1.44 -2.71
CA VAL A 601 11.46 -0.36 -2.74
C VAL A 601 11.06 0.75 -3.71
N PHE A 602 10.27 1.71 -3.22
CA PHE A 602 9.90 2.91 -3.98
C PHE A 602 9.92 4.18 -3.11
N ASP A 603 10.08 5.34 -3.75
CA ASP A 603 10.18 6.62 -3.08
C ASP A 603 8.88 6.98 -2.34
N ARG A 604 9.02 7.46 -1.11
CA ARG A 604 7.96 8.15 -0.40
C ARG A 604 8.12 9.64 -0.60
N ASP A 605 7.13 10.30 -1.18
CA ASP A 605 7.14 11.75 -1.37
C ASP A 605 5.72 12.28 -1.11
N GLN A 606 5.41 12.56 0.15
CA GLN A 606 4.03 12.72 0.60
C GLN A 606 3.86 13.84 1.64
N SER A 607 2.70 14.50 1.56
CA SER A 607 2.23 15.39 2.62
C SER A 607 1.82 14.59 3.86
N ILE A 608 2.30 14.99 5.03
CA ILE A 608 1.98 14.42 6.35
C ILE A 608 1.42 15.53 7.26
N TYR A 609 0.96 15.24 8.47
CA TYR A 609 0.51 16.31 9.38
C TYR A 609 1.66 16.92 10.19
N PRO A 610 1.84 18.25 10.22
CA PRO A 610 1.35 19.28 9.28
C PRO A 610 2.41 19.61 8.20
N SER A 611 3.27 18.65 7.88
CA SER A 611 4.52 18.84 7.17
C SER A 611 4.52 18.07 5.85
N TYR A 612 5.71 17.89 5.31
CA TYR A 612 5.99 17.08 4.16
C TYR A 612 7.13 16.12 4.53
N PHE A 613 7.06 14.89 4.04
CA PHE A 613 8.09 13.90 4.25
C PHE A 613 8.51 13.30 2.91
N SER A 614 9.82 13.28 2.66
CA SER A 614 10.42 12.63 1.50
C SER A 614 11.47 11.63 1.94
N ASN A 615 11.38 10.40 1.46
CA ASN A 615 12.34 9.35 1.67
C ASN A 615 12.59 8.62 0.34
N ASN A 616 13.84 8.72 -0.14
CA ASN A 616 14.34 8.11 -1.37
C ASN A 616 15.50 7.15 -1.08
N THR A 617 15.51 6.55 0.11
CA THR A 617 16.54 5.60 0.51
C THR A 617 16.35 4.21 -0.09
N GLY A 618 15.17 3.92 -0.65
CA GLY A 618 14.91 2.64 -1.30
C GLY A 618 15.90 2.37 -2.44
N ARG A 619 16.71 1.30 -2.32
CA ARG A 619 17.57 0.78 -3.37
C ARG A 619 17.86 -0.71 -3.10
N ASN A 620 18.42 -1.42 -4.10
CA ASN A 620 18.79 -2.84 -3.99
C ASN A 620 17.65 -3.76 -3.49
N ASP A 621 16.45 -3.61 -4.05
CA ASP A 621 15.27 -4.49 -3.81
C ASP A 621 15.65 -5.98 -3.78
N ILE A 622 15.68 -6.57 -2.59
CA ILE A 622 16.12 -7.92 -2.29
C ILE A 622 14.97 -8.88 -2.55
N VAL A 623 15.18 -9.85 -3.44
CA VAL A 623 14.12 -10.80 -3.84
C VAL A 623 14.38 -12.23 -3.39
N LEU A 624 15.65 -12.58 -3.11
CA LEU A 624 16.02 -13.94 -2.73
C LEU A 624 17.32 -13.98 -1.94
N ALA A 625 17.32 -14.75 -0.86
CA ALA A 625 18.51 -15.19 -0.16
C ALA A 625 18.62 -16.73 -0.17
N LYS A 626 19.86 -17.22 -0.16
CA LYS A 626 20.18 -18.65 0.03
C LYS A 626 21.39 -18.80 0.94
N VAL A 627 21.46 -19.95 1.61
CA VAL A 627 22.60 -20.30 2.47
C VAL A 627 23.03 -21.73 2.17
N SER A 628 24.34 -21.93 2.04
CA SER A 628 24.97 -23.25 1.97
C SER A 628 26.04 -23.39 3.05
N HIS A 629 26.49 -24.60 3.28
CA HIS A 629 27.55 -24.90 4.25
C HIS A 629 28.44 -26.04 3.76
N ASP A 630 29.66 -26.08 4.28
CA ASP A 630 30.50 -27.27 4.29
C ASP A 630 31.15 -27.47 5.67
N ARG A 631 32.26 -28.22 5.75
CA ARG A 631 32.93 -28.50 7.03
C ARG A 631 33.63 -27.28 7.65
N GLU A 632 33.92 -26.27 6.86
CA GLU A 632 34.75 -25.13 7.27
C GLU A 632 34.02 -23.80 7.15
N ASN A 633 33.06 -23.68 6.22
CA ASN A 633 32.48 -22.41 5.83
C ASN A 633 30.94 -22.42 5.74
N LEU A 634 30.35 -21.26 6.00
CA LEU A 634 29.03 -20.86 5.51
C LEU A 634 29.18 -20.01 4.25
N TYR A 635 28.24 -20.18 3.34
CA TYR A 635 28.14 -19.41 2.12
C TYR A 635 26.78 -18.73 2.09
N PHE A 636 26.78 -17.43 1.88
CA PHE A 636 25.56 -16.64 1.72
C PHE A 636 25.44 -16.16 0.28
N TYR A 637 24.21 -16.13 -0.19
CA TYR A 637 23.79 -15.60 -1.47
C TYR A 637 22.65 -14.63 -1.20
N VAL A 638 22.70 -13.45 -1.81
CA VAL A 638 21.57 -12.53 -1.88
C VAL A 638 21.45 -12.00 -3.30
N GLU A 639 20.22 -11.93 -3.79
CA GLU A 639 19.86 -11.49 -5.12
C GLU A 639 18.85 -10.36 -5.02
N THR A 640 19.07 -9.34 -5.85
CA THR A 640 18.21 -8.18 -5.97
C THR A 640 17.44 -8.18 -7.29
N ALA A 641 16.28 -7.54 -7.35
CA ALA A 641 15.45 -7.44 -8.55
C ALA A 641 16.20 -6.78 -9.72
N ASN A 642 17.09 -5.85 -9.40
CA ASN A 642 17.92 -5.10 -10.34
C ASN A 642 19.40 -5.25 -10.00
N LYS A 643 20.27 -4.82 -10.91
CA LYS A 643 21.72 -4.78 -10.69
C LYS A 643 22.09 -4.07 -9.38
N LEU A 644 22.99 -4.66 -8.61
CA LEU A 644 23.46 -4.12 -7.33
C LEU A 644 24.16 -2.76 -7.52
N THR A 645 23.92 -1.85 -6.57
CA THR A 645 24.68 -0.60 -6.49
C THR A 645 26.14 -0.84 -6.07
N PRO A 646 27.05 0.14 -6.24
CA PRO A 646 28.47 -0.03 -5.90
C PRO A 646 28.74 -0.29 -4.42
N PHE A 647 29.74 -1.12 -4.12
CA PHE A 647 30.17 -1.43 -2.75
C PHE A 647 30.69 -0.24 -1.92
N THR A 648 30.96 0.88 -2.60
CA THR A 648 31.40 2.13 -1.97
C THR A 648 30.25 2.94 -1.40
N ASP A 649 29.00 2.56 -1.69
CA ASP A 649 27.83 3.24 -1.18
C ASP A 649 27.68 3.00 0.34
N ASN A 650 27.15 3.99 1.05
CA ASN A 650 26.94 3.87 2.50
C ASN A 650 25.92 2.78 2.82
N SER A 651 26.14 2.03 3.90
CA SER A 651 25.23 0.98 4.39
C SER A 651 24.88 -0.05 3.31
N TRP A 652 25.85 -0.41 2.46
CA TRP A 652 25.62 -1.30 1.34
C TRP A 652 25.52 -2.77 1.77
N MET A 653 24.36 -3.39 1.53
CA MET A 653 24.10 -4.83 1.68
C MET A 653 24.69 -5.43 2.97
N ASN A 654 24.24 -4.97 4.13
CA ASN A 654 24.63 -5.52 5.43
C ASN A 654 23.95 -6.87 5.68
N LEU A 655 24.72 -7.85 6.15
CA LEU A 655 24.20 -9.15 6.61
C LEU A 655 24.31 -9.23 8.13
N TYR A 656 23.18 -9.40 8.80
CA TYR A 656 23.12 -9.59 10.25
C TYR A 656 22.87 -11.05 10.59
N ILE A 657 23.59 -11.59 11.57
CA ILE A 657 23.55 -13.00 11.95
C ILE A 657 23.34 -13.16 13.45
N ASP A 658 22.40 -14.05 13.78
CA ASP A 658 22.12 -14.57 15.12
C ASP A 658 22.34 -16.10 15.14
N ILE A 659 23.19 -16.58 16.04
CA ILE A 659 23.46 -18.01 16.29
C ILE A 659 23.14 -18.43 17.73
N GLY A 660 22.50 -17.55 18.51
CA GLY A 660 21.96 -17.81 19.83
C GLY A 660 22.99 -18.21 20.88
N ASN A 661 24.24 -17.75 20.75
CA ASN A 661 25.34 -18.20 21.60
C ASN A 661 25.87 -17.12 22.56
N SER A 662 25.35 -15.89 22.50
CA SER A 662 25.86 -14.77 23.28
C SER A 662 24.78 -13.78 23.75
N SER A 663 24.94 -13.28 24.97
CA SER A 663 24.21 -12.08 25.44
C SER A 663 24.83 -10.77 24.96
N GLU A 664 26.06 -10.81 24.43
CA GLU A 664 26.71 -9.68 23.76
C GLU A 664 26.19 -9.64 22.32
N ASN A 665 25.10 -8.92 22.10
CA ASN A 665 24.47 -8.73 20.81
C ASN A 665 23.89 -7.31 20.66
N TRP A 666 23.62 -6.92 19.43
CA TRP A 666 22.77 -5.78 19.11
C TRP A 666 21.40 -6.30 18.70
N GLU A 667 20.38 -6.08 19.53
CA GLU A 667 18.98 -6.38 19.19
C GLU A 667 18.77 -7.83 18.71
N GLY A 668 19.55 -8.78 19.27
CA GLY A 668 19.54 -10.20 18.92
C GLY A 668 20.70 -10.65 18.01
N PHE A 669 21.36 -9.73 17.29
CA PHE A 669 22.42 -10.07 16.35
C PHE A 669 23.81 -10.06 17.00
N GLU A 670 24.48 -11.20 17.01
CA GLU A 670 25.88 -11.27 17.48
C GLU A 670 26.88 -10.77 16.43
N TYR A 671 26.55 -10.89 15.14
CA TYR A 671 27.48 -10.58 14.06
C TYR A 671 26.84 -9.70 12.99
N VAL A 672 27.67 -8.85 12.39
CA VAL A 672 27.34 -8.09 11.17
C VAL A 672 28.48 -8.23 10.16
N ILE A 673 28.11 -8.35 8.89
CA ILE A 673 29.01 -8.34 7.76
C ILE A 673 28.66 -7.14 6.88
N ASN A 674 29.68 -6.57 6.24
CA ASN A 674 29.55 -5.52 5.23
C ASN A 674 29.23 -4.09 5.71
N ARG A 675 29.16 -3.87 7.02
CA ARG A 675 29.05 -2.51 7.57
C ARG A 675 30.28 -1.64 7.30
N SER A 676 31.42 -2.24 6.98
CA SER A 676 32.67 -1.55 6.63
C SER A 676 33.38 -2.26 5.49
N ALA A 677 33.33 -1.67 4.29
CA ALA A 677 34.03 -2.18 3.12
C ALA A 677 35.56 -2.15 3.29
N VAL A 678 36.25 -3.18 2.79
CA VAL A 678 37.72 -3.25 2.76
C VAL A 678 38.24 -3.03 1.34
N SER A 679 37.66 -3.73 0.36
CA SER A 679 37.97 -3.63 -1.07
C SER A 679 36.78 -4.06 -1.93
N GLU A 680 36.97 -4.14 -3.25
CA GLU A 680 35.98 -4.66 -4.21
C GLU A 680 35.71 -6.17 -4.09
N SER A 681 36.49 -6.89 -3.28
CA SER A 681 36.37 -8.34 -3.09
C SER A 681 36.47 -8.81 -1.64
N GLN A 682 36.67 -7.88 -0.70
CA GLN A 682 36.77 -8.19 0.73
C GLN A 682 35.98 -7.20 1.57
N THR A 683 35.35 -7.71 2.61
CA THR A 683 34.63 -6.93 3.60
C THR A 683 34.93 -7.44 5.01
N LYS A 684 34.33 -6.84 6.04
CA LYS A 684 34.60 -7.23 7.44
C LYS A 684 33.49 -8.08 8.02
N LEU A 685 33.89 -9.09 8.78
CA LEU A 685 33.06 -9.71 9.81
C LEU A 685 33.31 -8.98 11.13
N GLU A 686 32.25 -8.46 11.74
CA GLU A 686 32.30 -7.78 13.03
C GLU A 686 31.41 -8.50 14.05
N LYS A 687 31.82 -8.50 15.32
CA LYS A 687 31.04 -9.02 16.45
C LYS A 687 30.54 -7.87 17.32
N SER A 688 29.29 -7.97 17.80
CA SER A 688 28.76 -7.05 18.78
C SER A 688 29.37 -7.29 20.16
N SER A 689 29.71 -6.22 20.87
CA SER A 689 30.04 -6.26 22.30
C SER A 689 28.87 -5.84 23.20
N GLY A 690 27.65 -5.78 22.64
CA GLY A 690 26.43 -5.31 23.29
C GLY A 690 25.99 -3.93 22.79
N GLY A 691 24.70 -3.81 22.44
CA GLY A 691 24.18 -2.61 21.78
C GLY A 691 24.86 -2.35 20.43
N TRP A 692 24.78 -1.13 19.90
CA TRP A 692 25.39 -0.76 18.61
C TRP A 692 26.91 -0.55 18.70
N ASN A 693 27.63 -1.55 19.22
CA ASN A 693 29.08 -1.53 19.39
C ASN A 693 29.69 -2.75 18.71
N TRP A 694 30.45 -2.52 17.64
CA TRP A 694 30.96 -3.58 16.76
C TRP A 694 32.49 -3.60 16.76
N SER A 695 33.07 -4.81 16.77
CA SER A 695 34.51 -5.03 16.72
C SER A 695 34.87 -6.01 15.62
N SER A 696 35.85 -5.64 14.78
CA SER A 696 36.35 -6.48 13.69
C SER A 696 36.92 -7.81 14.21
N ILE A 697 36.53 -8.91 13.57
CA ILE A 697 37.08 -10.26 13.82
C ILE A 697 38.13 -10.58 12.77
N CYS A 698 37.72 -10.58 11.50
CA CYS A 698 38.55 -10.87 10.35
C CYS A 698 37.95 -10.24 9.09
N ASP A 699 38.74 -10.23 8.03
CA ASP A 699 38.25 -9.94 6.69
C ASP A 699 37.59 -11.20 6.12
N VAL A 700 36.54 -11.02 5.32
CA VAL A 700 35.79 -12.09 4.63
C VAL A 700 35.70 -11.77 3.15
N ASP A 701 35.81 -12.79 2.32
CA ASP A 701 35.76 -12.65 0.87
C ASP A 701 34.30 -12.58 0.39
N TYR A 702 34.05 -11.70 -0.58
CA TYR A 702 32.78 -11.65 -1.30
C TYR A 702 33.00 -11.48 -2.80
N ASN A 703 31.95 -11.77 -3.58
CA ASN A 703 31.93 -11.52 -5.01
C ASN A 703 30.56 -11.00 -5.45
N VAL A 704 30.56 -10.05 -6.38
CA VAL A 704 29.34 -9.50 -7.00
C VAL A 704 29.29 -9.89 -8.46
N THR A 705 28.18 -10.48 -8.88
CA THR A 705 27.89 -10.74 -10.30
C THR A 705 26.51 -10.18 -10.63
N ASP A 706 26.50 -9.04 -11.31
CA ASP A 706 25.29 -8.29 -11.69
C ASP A 706 24.38 -7.93 -10.50
N ASN A 707 23.31 -8.67 -10.27
CA ASN A 707 22.34 -8.50 -9.18
C ASN A 707 22.56 -9.46 -8.00
N VAL A 708 23.65 -10.24 -8.00
CA VAL A 708 23.94 -11.25 -6.97
C VAL A 708 25.19 -10.88 -6.18
N LEU A 709 25.08 -10.93 -4.85
CA LEU A 709 26.20 -10.88 -3.91
C LEU A 709 26.37 -12.25 -3.23
N GLN A 710 27.60 -12.76 -3.25
CA GLN A 710 28.00 -14.01 -2.60
C GLN A 710 29.06 -13.74 -1.54
N VAL A 711 28.94 -14.32 -0.35
CA VAL A 711 29.87 -14.14 0.77
C VAL A 711 30.27 -15.51 1.34
N VAL A 712 31.56 -15.69 1.66
CA VAL A 712 32.07 -16.88 2.37
C VAL A 712 32.53 -16.51 3.78
N ILE A 713 32.08 -17.26 4.78
CA ILE A 713 32.35 -16.99 6.20
C ILE A 713 32.84 -18.27 6.88
N PRO A 714 34.03 -18.28 7.49
CA PRO A 714 34.50 -19.42 8.26
C PRO A 714 33.59 -19.70 9.47
N LEU A 715 33.13 -20.94 9.64
CA LEU A 715 32.30 -21.37 10.78
C LEU A 715 32.98 -21.05 12.12
N ALA A 716 34.30 -21.25 12.19
CA ALA A 716 35.09 -20.97 13.38
C ALA A 716 35.10 -19.48 13.76
N ALA A 717 34.99 -18.56 12.79
CA ALA A 717 34.94 -17.12 13.05
C ALA A 717 33.60 -16.69 13.68
N LEU A 718 32.53 -17.42 13.36
CA LEU A 718 31.22 -17.30 14.02
C LEU A 718 31.16 -18.09 15.34
N GLY A 719 32.20 -18.86 15.71
CA GLY A 719 32.17 -19.70 16.91
C GLY A 719 31.25 -20.92 16.79
N ILE A 720 30.86 -21.32 15.58
CA ILE A 720 30.10 -22.54 15.33
C ILE A 720 31.07 -23.73 15.36
N THR A 721 30.79 -24.69 16.26
CA THR A 721 31.63 -25.89 16.46
C THR A 721 30.85 -27.20 16.45
N ALA A 722 29.53 -27.13 16.50
CA ALA A 722 28.64 -28.28 16.47
C ALA A 722 28.34 -28.70 15.02
N ASP A 723 28.11 -29.99 14.80
CA ASP A 723 27.68 -30.52 13.49
C ASP A 723 26.23 -30.15 13.17
N THR A 724 25.42 -29.85 14.20
CA THR A 724 24.02 -29.39 14.08
C THR A 724 23.90 -28.00 14.67
N TYR A 725 23.32 -27.06 13.93
CA TYR A 725 23.20 -25.68 14.36
C TYR A 725 22.08 -24.96 13.60
N THR A 726 21.72 -23.78 14.08
CA THR A 726 20.77 -22.88 13.42
C THR A 726 21.43 -21.51 13.27
N VAL A 727 21.24 -20.91 12.11
CA VAL A 727 21.67 -19.55 11.81
C VAL A 727 20.42 -18.75 11.47
N ASN A 728 20.07 -17.81 12.34
CA ASN A 728 19.10 -16.79 12.03
C ASN A 728 19.81 -15.64 11.32
N PHE A 729 19.23 -15.10 10.26
CA PHE A 729 19.89 -14.00 9.54
C PHE A 729 18.89 -13.09 8.83
N LYS A 730 19.36 -11.90 8.45
CA LYS A 730 18.68 -11.00 7.54
C LYS A 730 19.66 -10.16 6.74
N TRP A 731 19.18 -9.62 5.63
CA TRP A 731 19.88 -8.60 4.86
C TRP A 731 19.21 -7.25 5.05
N ALA A 732 20.02 -6.18 5.05
CA ALA A 732 19.52 -4.82 5.04
C ALA A 732 20.44 -3.93 4.18
N ASP A 733 19.86 -3.13 3.31
CA ASP A 733 20.58 -2.17 2.49
C ASP A 733 20.08 -0.75 2.73
N ASN A 734 21.01 0.21 2.74
CA ASN A 734 20.73 1.65 2.86
C ASN A 734 19.92 2.11 4.08
N THR A 735 19.96 1.35 5.17
CA THR A 735 19.43 1.78 6.47
C THR A 735 20.31 2.90 7.07
N GLU A 736 19.78 3.72 7.98
CA GLU A 736 20.55 4.80 8.62
C GLU A 736 21.77 4.31 9.42
N CYS A 737 21.79 3.03 9.85
CA CYS A 737 22.92 2.42 10.56
C CYS A 737 23.32 3.17 11.84
N ASN A 738 22.35 3.79 12.52
CA ASN A 738 22.55 4.59 13.73
C ASN A 738 22.45 3.76 15.03
N GLY A 739 21.98 2.51 14.94
CA GLY A 739 21.81 1.59 16.05
C GLY A 739 20.38 1.45 16.57
N ASP A 740 19.41 2.18 16.02
CA ASP A 740 18.00 1.98 16.25
C ASP A 740 17.45 0.95 15.26
N ILE A 741 17.02 -0.21 15.77
CA ILE A 741 16.42 -1.25 14.94
C ILE A 741 15.09 -0.83 14.31
N MET A 742 14.45 0.23 14.82
CA MET A 742 13.23 0.76 14.20
C MET A 742 13.50 1.33 12.79
N ASP A 743 14.75 1.62 12.43
CA ASP A 743 15.15 2.00 11.07
C ASP A 743 14.79 0.94 10.03
N PHE A 744 14.71 -0.34 10.44
CA PHE A 744 14.35 -1.47 9.58
C PHE A 744 12.90 -1.47 9.10
N TYR A 745 12.10 -0.47 9.47
CA TYR A 745 10.75 -0.26 8.96
C TYR A 745 10.67 0.91 7.95
N THR A 746 11.68 1.78 7.92
CA THR A 746 11.56 3.09 7.28
C THR A 746 12.57 3.29 6.16
N TYR A 747 13.80 2.83 6.32
CA TYR A 747 14.89 3.21 5.42
C TYR A 747 15.45 2.03 4.65
N GLY A 748 15.71 2.28 3.37
CA GLY A 748 16.33 1.31 2.49
C GLY A 748 15.43 0.10 2.23
N ASP A 749 16.04 -1.07 2.21
CA ASP A 749 15.36 -2.35 2.03
C ASP A 749 15.87 -3.39 3.04
N VAL A 750 14.96 -4.16 3.63
CA VAL A 750 15.25 -5.12 4.71
C VAL A 750 14.52 -6.44 4.48
N ALA A 751 15.30 -7.51 4.33
CA ALA A 751 14.79 -8.84 4.01
C ALA A 751 15.17 -9.87 5.10
N PRO A 752 14.21 -10.34 5.91
CA PRO A 752 12.80 -9.91 6.01
C PRO A 752 12.62 -8.66 6.90
N GLU A 753 11.50 -7.95 6.76
CA GLU A 753 11.22 -6.65 7.39
C GLU A 753 11.31 -6.64 8.93
N GLY A 754 11.65 -5.48 9.51
CA GLY A 754 11.60 -5.28 10.96
C GLY A 754 12.60 -6.17 11.73
N ARG A 755 12.13 -6.94 12.72
CA ARG A 755 12.94 -7.87 13.54
C ARG A 755 12.85 -9.33 13.10
N PHE A 756 12.06 -9.63 12.07
CA PHE A 756 12.01 -10.99 11.55
C PHE A 756 13.37 -11.42 11.01
N MET A 757 13.64 -12.72 11.03
CA MET A 757 14.85 -13.31 10.51
C MET A 757 14.51 -14.61 9.78
N TYR A 758 15.23 -14.87 8.69
CA TYR A 758 15.27 -16.18 8.08
C TYR A 758 15.95 -17.17 9.01
N ASN A 759 15.56 -18.44 8.92
CA ASN A 759 16.06 -19.50 9.79
C ASN A 759 16.68 -20.62 8.95
N TYR A 760 18.01 -20.76 9.00
CA TYR A 760 18.75 -21.81 8.32
C TYR A 760 19.15 -22.92 9.30
N ILE A 761 18.63 -24.14 9.11
CA ILE A 761 18.80 -25.26 10.05
C ILE A 761 19.66 -26.35 9.43
N VAL A 762 20.82 -26.62 10.02
CA VAL A 762 21.68 -27.77 9.72
C VAL A 762 21.38 -28.88 10.73
N LYS A 763 21.08 -30.09 10.24
CA LYS A 763 20.58 -31.23 11.02
C LYS A 763 21.54 -32.40 11.10
#